data_AF-A0A830BJM1-F1
#
_entry.id   AF-A0A830BJM1-F1
#
_cell.length_a   1.000
_cell.length_b   1.000
_cell.length_c   1.000
_cell.angle_alpha   90.00
_cell.angle_beta   90.00
_cell.angle_gamma   90.00
#
_symmetry.space_group_name_H-M   'P 1'
#
loop_
_entity.id
_entity.type
_entity.pdbx_description
1 polymer ?
#
loop_
_entity_poly.entity_id
_entity_poly.type
_entity_poly.pdbx_seq_one_letter_code
_entity_poly.pdbx_strand_id
1 'polypeptide(L)'
;MASRTQNKPPSSSSQNKCGVDKVSEGKRPRIGTTKRPLDTGIRVRKAFSDVNGGQDLPPISGSASDCGSECGVIEFTKEDVEALLNERLKIKNKFNYKEKSEQMADCIKRLKQCLKWFQQLEGNYVTEQEKLRTLLEVAEKRSNDMEFLMKAKEDELNSIIMELRNNLEILEVNFAKEEQDKLEALDSLAREKDCRLAAEKLQASISEELKRVQEDNAAGIQKIQTLNDMYRRLQEYNTSLQQYNSKLQSELQATNETLKRVEKEKSAVVENLSTLRGHYSSLQEQLKSSRALQDEATKQKEALGSEVTSLRGDLQQVRDDRDRQLLQVQALSSEVVKYKECTGKSIAELDNLTSKTNELESTCLSQSEQIRRLQEQLAFAEKKLKLSDMSAMETRSEFEEQKTTILQLQNCLADAELKIVEGEKLRKKLHNTILELKGNIRVFCRVRPFLSDDEVGADTKVVSFPTSMEALGRGIDLAHNGQKLSFSFDKVFMPDASQEDVFVEISQLVQSALDGYKVCIFAYGQTGSGKTYTMMGKPGLFDQKGLIPRSLEQVFETRQTLQAQGWKYEMQVSMLEIYNETIRDLLAPNRTGFDARPENSGKHYAIKHDAHGNTHVSDLTIVDVRSSKEVSYLLERAAQSRSVGKTQMNEQSSRSHFVFTLRIMGINESTDQQVQGVLNLIDLAGSERLSKSGATGDRLKETQAINKSLSSLSDVIFALAKKEEHVPYRNSKLTYLLQPCLGGDSKTLMFVNVSPDPSSVGESLCSLRFAARVNACEIGVPRRQTNNLRSSDSRLSIG
;
A
#
# COMPACT_ATOMS: atom_id res chain seq x y z
N MET A 1 -15.79 -24.44 66.28
CA MET A 1 -14.35 -24.11 66.30
C MET A 1 -13.70 -24.74 65.07
N ALA A 2 -12.71 -24.08 64.47
CA ALA A 2 -12.16 -24.47 63.17
C ALA A 2 -10.83 -25.24 63.32
N SER A 3 -10.60 -26.22 62.44
CA SER A 3 -9.30 -26.88 62.25
C SER A 3 -9.04 -27.08 60.76
N ARG A 4 -8.13 -26.26 60.20
CA ARG A 4 -7.46 -26.53 58.92
C ARG A 4 -6.28 -27.46 59.18
N THR A 5 -5.99 -28.38 58.25
CA THR A 5 -4.61 -28.70 57.85
C THR A 5 -4.56 -29.29 56.45
N GLN A 6 -3.60 -28.82 55.64
CA GLN A 6 -3.24 -29.40 54.34
C GLN A 6 -2.10 -30.40 54.53
N ASN A 7 -1.94 -31.38 53.63
CA ASN A 7 -0.67 -31.57 52.88
C ASN A 7 -0.75 -32.66 51.80
N LYS A 8 0.22 -32.61 50.87
CA LYS A 8 0.33 -33.42 49.63
C LYS A 8 1.50 -34.46 49.73
N PRO A 9 1.74 -35.33 48.70
CA PRO A 9 2.38 -36.68 48.80
C PRO A 9 3.92 -36.62 48.50
N PRO A 10 4.70 -37.67 48.02
CA PRO A 10 4.37 -39.03 47.52
C PRO A 10 5.40 -40.20 47.74
N SER A 11 5.19 -41.30 46.99
CA SER A 11 6.07 -42.47 46.69
C SER A 11 5.99 -43.67 47.69
N SER A 12 6.20 -44.95 47.30
CA SER A 12 6.78 -45.54 46.07
C SER A 12 6.27 -46.97 45.72
N SER A 13 6.51 -47.37 44.46
CA SER A 13 6.69 -48.73 43.87
C SER A 13 6.26 -50.04 44.57
N SER A 14 5.61 -50.93 43.80
CA SER A 14 5.98 -52.37 43.72
C SER A 14 5.44 -53.05 42.45
N GLN A 15 6.14 -54.08 41.97
CA GLN A 15 5.83 -54.85 40.75
C GLN A 15 5.09 -56.16 41.09
N ASN A 16 4.31 -56.73 40.14
CA ASN A 16 4.29 -58.18 39.96
C ASN A 16 3.80 -58.64 38.56
N LYS A 17 4.19 -59.87 38.17
CA LYS A 17 3.99 -60.47 36.83
C LYS A 17 2.92 -61.57 36.83
N CYS A 18 2.25 -61.76 35.68
CA CYS A 18 1.85 -63.02 35.01
C CYS A 18 0.78 -62.69 33.94
N GLY A 19 0.61 -63.40 32.82
CA GLY A 19 1.29 -64.56 32.23
C GLY A 19 0.87 -64.69 30.74
N VAL A 20 1.39 -65.68 30.00
CA VAL A 20 1.21 -65.83 28.54
C VAL A 20 0.62 -67.19 28.19
N ASP A 21 -0.37 -67.25 27.28
CA ASP A 21 -0.56 -68.40 26.38
C ASP A 21 -1.38 -68.07 25.09
N LYS A 22 -0.74 -68.35 23.95
CA LYS A 22 -1.18 -69.13 22.76
C LYS A 22 -2.59 -69.01 22.09
N VAL A 23 -2.58 -68.65 20.79
CA VAL A 23 -2.79 -69.50 19.56
C VAL A 23 -4.08 -70.37 19.52
N SER A 24 -4.93 -70.47 18.46
CA SER A 24 -4.71 -70.50 16.99
C SER A 24 -5.98 -70.25 16.11
N GLU A 25 -5.74 -69.81 14.86
CA GLU A 25 -6.39 -70.18 13.57
C GLU A 25 -7.94 -70.18 13.31
N GLY A 26 -8.36 -69.38 12.31
CA GLY A 26 -8.65 -69.97 10.98
C GLY A 26 -10.06 -69.81 10.34
N LYS A 27 -10.15 -69.14 9.17
CA LYS A 27 -10.53 -69.71 7.84
C LYS A 27 -10.79 -68.67 6.72
N ARG A 28 -10.46 -69.03 5.46
CA ARG A 28 -10.81 -68.38 4.18
C ARG A 28 -11.99 -69.13 3.50
N PRO A 29 -12.65 -68.59 2.44
CA PRO A 29 -12.23 -68.79 1.02
C PRO A 29 -12.09 -67.45 0.23
N ARG A 30 -11.26 -67.26 -0.84
CA ARG A 30 -11.29 -67.76 -2.26
C ARG A 30 -12.57 -67.37 -3.04
N ILE A 31 -12.60 -66.95 -4.32
CA ILE A 31 -11.66 -66.58 -5.43
C ILE A 31 -12.53 -65.89 -6.54
N GLY A 32 -12.12 -65.06 -7.52
CA GLY A 32 -10.83 -64.48 -7.93
C GLY A 32 -10.82 -63.90 -9.38
N THR A 33 -9.90 -62.98 -9.67
CA THR A 33 -9.02 -62.93 -10.89
C THR A 33 -9.46 -62.36 -12.26
N THR A 34 -8.80 -61.28 -12.70
CA THR A 34 -8.32 -60.93 -14.08
C THR A 34 -7.73 -59.49 -14.06
N LYS A 35 -6.75 -59.05 -14.87
CA LYS A 35 -5.54 -59.66 -15.47
C LYS A 35 -4.53 -58.50 -15.74
N ARG A 36 -3.21 -58.71 -15.54
CA ARG A 36 -2.11 -57.75 -15.92
C ARG A 36 -1.51 -58.11 -17.29
N PRO A 37 -0.69 -57.22 -17.91
CA PRO A 37 0.79 -57.24 -17.78
C PRO A 37 1.32 -55.90 -17.18
N LEU A 38 2.40 -55.83 -16.37
CA LEU A 38 3.85 -55.89 -16.68
C LEU A 38 4.28 -54.80 -17.70
N ASP A 39 5.29 -53.96 -17.44
CA ASP A 39 6.63 -54.35 -16.97
C ASP A 39 7.29 -53.42 -15.91
N THR A 40 8.35 -53.97 -15.32
CA THR A 40 9.31 -53.64 -14.25
C THR A 40 9.90 -52.22 -14.06
N GLY A 41 10.38 -51.94 -12.83
CA GLY A 41 11.16 -50.75 -12.46
C GLY A 41 11.42 -50.62 -10.94
N ILE A 42 12.63 -50.91 -10.47
CA ILE A 42 12.97 -51.17 -9.05
C ILE A 42 13.55 -49.93 -8.31
N ARG A 43 13.05 -49.68 -7.08
CA ARG A 43 13.68 -49.05 -5.88
C ARG A 43 13.85 -47.52 -5.66
N VAL A 44 13.51 -47.17 -4.41
CA VAL A 44 14.22 -46.31 -3.41
C VAL A 44 13.81 -44.85 -3.20
N ARG A 45 13.69 -44.49 -1.91
CA ARG A 45 13.43 -43.16 -1.34
C ARG A 45 14.68 -42.27 -1.38
N LYS A 46 14.49 -40.98 -1.67
CA LYS A 46 15.15 -39.80 -1.05
C LYS A 46 14.09 -38.67 -1.09
N ALA A 47 13.76 -38.00 0.01
CA ALA A 47 14.58 -37.01 0.72
C ALA A 47 14.93 -35.83 -0.21
N PHE A 48 14.08 -34.79 -0.18
CA PHE A 48 14.40 -33.48 -0.74
C PHE A 48 15.10 -32.64 0.32
N SER A 49 16.23 -32.06 -0.06
CA SER A 49 16.91 -31.00 0.65
C SER A 49 17.01 -29.77 -0.27
N ASP A 50 17.31 -28.63 0.34
CA ASP A 50 17.90 -27.44 -0.31
C ASP A 50 17.02 -26.63 -1.28
N VAL A 51 16.25 -25.70 -0.70
CA VAL A 51 15.94 -24.40 -1.34
C VAL A 51 16.25 -23.29 -0.33
N ASN A 52 17.54 -23.01 -0.13
CA ASN A 52 18.00 -21.74 0.43
C ASN A 52 18.47 -20.87 -0.74
N GLY A 53 17.65 -19.88 -1.11
CA GLY A 53 17.85 -19.03 -2.29
C GLY A 53 17.88 -17.55 -1.93
N GLY A 54 18.60 -17.19 -0.86
CA GLY A 54 18.91 -15.79 -0.59
C GLY A 54 19.86 -15.24 -1.66
N GLN A 55 19.40 -14.24 -2.42
CA GLN A 55 20.28 -13.45 -3.28
C GLN A 55 20.79 -12.25 -2.50
N ASP A 56 21.91 -12.43 -1.80
CA ASP A 56 22.67 -11.32 -1.25
C ASP A 56 23.12 -10.39 -2.39
N LEU A 57 22.89 -9.09 -2.21
CA LEU A 57 23.42 -8.04 -3.09
C LEU A 57 24.96 -8.05 -3.02
N PRO A 58 25.67 -8.09 -4.15
CA PRO A 58 27.14 -8.05 -4.13
C PRO A 58 27.63 -6.65 -3.74
N PRO A 59 28.77 -6.55 -3.03
CA PRO A 59 29.38 -5.26 -2.72
C PRO A 59 29.81 -4.56 -4.01
N ILE A 60 29.54 -3.25 -4.09
CA ILE A 60 29.90 -2.40 -5.22
C ILE A 60 31.43 -2.36 -5.36
N SER A 61 31.94 -3.18 -6.29
CA SER A 61 33.32 -3.11 -6.76
C SER A 61 33.32 -2.45 -8.14
N GLY A 62 33.96 -1.29 -8.23
CA GLY A 62 34.08 -0.53 -9.47
C GLY A 62 34.91 -1.29 -10.49
N SER A 63 34.26 -1.86 -11.51
CA SER A 63 34.93 -2.45 -12.66
C SER A 63 35.23 -1.34 -13.69
N ALA A 64 36.47 -0.84 -13.66
CA ALA A 64 36.97 0.00 -14.74
C ALA A 64 37.05 -0.83 -16.03
N SER A 65 36.24 -0.48 -17.04
CA SER A 65 36.39 -1.02 -18.39
C SER A 65 37.54 -0.29 -19.09
N ASP A 66 38.71 -0.91 -19.12
CA ASP A 66 39.85 -0.42 -19.88
C ASP A 66 39.56 -0.51 -21.38
N CYS A 67 39.44 0.64 -22.03
CA CYS A 67 39.38 0.81 -23.48
C CYS A 67 40.23 2.05 -23.81
N GLY A 68 41.47 1.80 -24.20
CA GLY A 68 42.53 2.80 -24.19
C GLY A 68 42.28 4.02 -25.09
N SER A 69 42.39 5.20 -24.47
CA SER A 69 42.94 6.39 -25.11
C SER A 69 43.67 7.21 -24.05
N GLU A 70 44.97 7.42 -24.21
CA GLU A 70 45.81 8.10 -23.22
C GLU A 70 45.47 9.59 -23.11
N CYS A 71 44.57 9.94 -22.19
CA CYS A 71 44.46 11.30 -21.66
C CYS A 71 44.11 11.23 -20.17
N GLY A 72 45.06 11.58 -19.31
CA GLY A 72 44.89 11.50 -17.85
C GLY A 72 43.66 12.28 -17.40
N VAL A 73 42.70 11.58 -16.79
CA VAL A 73 41.50 12.17 -16.21
C VAL A 73 41.92 12.94 -14.96
N ILE A 74 42.04 14.27 -15.08
CA ILE A 74 42.27 15.15 -13.93
C ILE A 74 40.94 15.34 -13.23
N GLU A 75 40.81 14.77 -12.03
CA GLU A 75 39.73 15.09 -11.09
C GLU A 75 40.03 16.41 -10.36
N PHE A 76 38.99 17.17 -10.02
CA PHE A 76 39.10 18.44 -9.30
C PHE A 76 38.23 18.39 -8.04
N THR A 77 38.82 18.62 -6.86
CA THR A 77 38.04 18.81 -5.63
C THR A 77 37.32 20.17 -5.62
N LYS A 78 36.30 20.36 -4.78
CA LYS A 78 35.60 21.66 -4.65
C LYS A 78 36.59 22.78 -4.30
N GLU A 79 37.56 22.43 -3.45
CA GLU A 79 38.66 23.25 -2.99
C GLU A 79 39.64 23.63 -4.12
N ASP A 80 40.00 22.69 -5.01
CA ASP A 80 40.83 22.99 -6.20
C ASP A 80 40.16 24.01 -7.12
N VAL A 81 38.83 23.92 -7.26
CA VAL A 81 38.05 24.79 -8.14
C VAL A 81 37.91 26.18 -7.56
N GLU A 82 37.66 26.27 -6.25
CA GLU A 82 37.66 27.54 -5.55
C GLU A 82 39.07 28.16 -5.52
N ALA A 83 40.13 27.37 -5.40
CA ALA A 83 41.51 27.84 -5.53
C ALA A 83 41.80 28.39 -6.93
N LEU A 84 41.45 27.66 -8.00
CA LEU A 84 41.60 28.09 -9.40
C LEU A 84 40.78 29.35 -9.71
N LEU A 85 39.56 29.46 -9.20
CA LEU A 85 38.70 30.64 -9.36
C LEU A 85 39.21 31.87 -8.58
N ASN A 86 39.95 31.65 -7.48
CA ASN A 86 40.54 32.71 -6.66
C ASN A 86 42.02 32.99 -6.98
N GLU A 87 42.61 32.29 -7.97
CA GLU A 87 44.02 32.39 -8.33
C GLU A 87 44.34 33.76 -8.96
N ARG A 88 44.72 34.72 -8.11
CA ARG A 88 45.18 36.03 -8.56
C ARG A 88 46.56 35.92 -9.18
N LEU A 89 46.64 36.17 -10.50
CA LEU A 89 47.89 36.26 -11.27
C LEU A 89 48.92 37.19 -10.57
N LYS A 90 49.96 36.60 -9.97
CA LYS A 90 51.02 37.31 -9.24
C LYS A 90 52.07 37.88 -10.22
N ILE A 91 51.71 38.97 -10.89
CA ILE A 91 52.56 39.66 -11.86
C ILE A 91 53.75 40.33 -11.13
N LYS A 92 54.97 39.81 -11.33
CA LYS A 92 56.21 40.41 -10.81
C LYS A 92 56.70 41.61 -11.63
N ASN A 93 56.36 41.69 -12.93
CA ASN A 93 56.75 42.79 -13.82
C ASN A 93 55.59 43.20 -14.76
N LYS A 94 55.16 44.47 -14.69
CA LYS A 94 54.01 45.00 -15.46
C LYS A 94 54.19 45.02 -16.99
N PHE A 95 55.40 44.86 -17.50
CA PHE A 95 55.74 45.05 -18.92
C PHE A 95 56.03 43.76 -19.71
N ASN A 96 56.03 42.58 -19.07
CA ASN A 96 56.27 41.32 -19.78
C ASN A 96 54.95 40.73 -20.33
N TYR A 97 54.51 41.24 -21.49
CA TYR A 97 53.27 40.78 -22.14
C TYR A 97 53.29 39.29 -22.53
N LYS A 98 54.47 38.72 -22.80
CA LYS A 98 54.63 37.29 -23.14
C LYS A 98 54.31 36.41 -21.94
N GLU A 99 54.97 36.65 -20.81
CA GLU A 99 54.73 35.93 -19.54
C GLU A 99 53.28 36.12 -19.05
N LYS A 100 52.70 37.33 -19.19
CA LYS A 100 51.27 37.57 -18.90
C LYS A 100 50.36 36.69 -19.79
N SER A 101 50.65 36.59 -21.09
CA SER A 101 49.86 35.80 -22.03
C SER A 101 50.00 34.29 -21.81
N GLU A 102 51.19 33.81 -21.44
CA GLU A 102 51.45 32.38 -21.17
C GLU A 102 50.78 31.93 -19.87
N GLN A 103 50.91 32.72 -18.78
CA GLN A 103 50.20 32.44 -17.52
C GLN A 103 48.67 32.49 -17.69
N MET A 104 48.17 33.45 -18.48
CA MET A 104 46.74 33.53 -18.80
C MET A 104 46.27 32.30 -19.60
N ALA A 105 47.07 31.85 -20.56
CA ALA A 105 46.74 30.67 -21.37
C ALA A 105 46.71 29.38 -20.55
N ASP A 106 47.65 29.18 -19.61
CA ASP A 106 47.63 28.00 -18.73
C ASP A 106 46.45 28.05 -17.74
N CYS A 107 46.15 29.20 -17.15
CA CYS A 107 44.97 29.38 -16.29
C CYS A 107 43.67 29.06 -17.05
N ILE A 108 43.49 29.60 -18.26
CA ILE A 108 42.35 29.28 -19.13
C ILE A 108 42.31 27.78 -19.49
N LYS A 109 43.46 27.13 -19.71
CA LYS A 109 43.54 25.69 -20.00
C LYS A 109 43.06 24.86 -18.80
N ARG A 110 43.54 25.16 -17.59
CA ARG A 110 43.11 24.52 -16.34
C ARG A 110 41.62 24.70 -16.09
N LEU A 111 41.11 25.94 -16.20
CA LEU A 111 39.69 26.24 -16.03
C LEU A 111 38.81 25.54 -17.07
N LYS A 112 39.26 25.42 -18.34
CA LYS A 112 38.55 24.64 -19.37
C LYS A 112 38.52 23.15 -19.04
N GLN A 113 39.60 22.58 -18.52
CA GLN A 113 39.67 21.17 -18.14
C GLN A 113 38.77 20.88 -16.94
N CYS A 114 38.80 21.76 -15.94
CA CYS A 114 37.86 21.79 -14.82
C CYS A 114 36.40 21.85 -15.31
N LEU A 115 36.04 22.81 -16.17
CA LEU A 115 34.68 22.92 -16.70
C LEU A 115 34.21 21.67 -17.47
N LYS A 116 35.08 21.04 -18.27
CA LYS A 116 34.77 19.75 -18.92
C LYS A 116 34.51 18.64 -17.91
N TRP A 117 35.35 18.53 -16.88
CA TRP A 117 35.19 17.53 -15.82
C TRP A 117 33.87 17.75 -15.05
N PHE A 118 33.51 19.00 -14.72
CA PHE A 118 32.22 19.32 -14.13
C PHE A 118 31.03 18.96 -15.01
N GLN A 119 31.08 19.23 -16.31
CA GLN A 119 30.01 18.86 -17.23
C GLN A 119 29.81 17.33 -17.30
N GLN A 120 30.90 16.57 -17.25
CA GLN A 120 30.83 15.10 -17.20
C GLN A 120 30.27 14.61 -15.85
N LEU A 121 30.68 15.23 -14.74
CA LEU A 121 30.19 14.92 -13.40
C LEU A 121 28.70 15.25 -13.24
N GLU A 122 28.25 16.41 -13.74
CA GLU A 122 26.85 16.83 -13.77
C GLU A 122 26.01 15.86 -14.61
N GLY A 123 26.50 15.47 -15.80
CA GLY A 123 25.87 14.43 -16.62
C GLY A 123 25.71 13.10 -15.88
N ASN A 124 26.74 12.66 -15.17
CA ASN A 124 26.66 11.46 -14.34
C ASN A 124 25.57 11.59 -13.25
N TYR A 125 25.52 12.72 -12.52
CA TYR A 125 24.49 12.96 -11.51
C TYR A 125 23.08 13.00 -12.08
N VAL A 126 22.87 13.59 -13.28
CA VAL A 126 21.56 13.56 -13.95
C VAL A 126 21.16 12.12 -14.30
N THR A 127 22.07 11.30 -14.83
CA THR A 127 21.74 9.87 -15.10
C THR A 127 21.47 9.08 -13.81
N GLU A 128 22.11 9.44 -12.69
CA GLU A 128 21.88 8.79 -11.41
C GLU A 128 20.56 9.23 -10.78
N GLN A 129 20.19 10.51 -10.89
CA GLN A 129 18.88 11.02 -10.49
C GLN A 129 17.76 10.28 -11.22
N GLU A 130 17.88 10.06 -12.53
CA GLU A 130 16.86 9.35 -13.32
C GLU A 130 16.77 7.85 -12.97
N LYS A 131 17.90 7.19 -12.68
CA LYS A 131 17.92 5.82 -12.12
C LYS A 131 17.24 5.76 -10.75
N LEU A 132 17.63 6.64 -9.82
CA LEU A 132 17.07 6.70 -8.46
C LEU A 132 15.56 6.96 -8.50
N ARG A 133 15.10 7.87 -9.37
CA ARG A 133 13.68 8.15 -9.59
C ARG A 133 12.92 6.92 -10.12
N THR A 134 13.50 6.20 -11.08
CA THR A 134 12.90 4.96 -11.62
C THR A 134 12.83 3.86 -10.56
N LEU A 135 13.88 3.70 -9.75
CA LEU A 135 13.92 2.75 -8.64
C LEU A 135 12.89 3.10 -7.56
N LEU A 136 12.75 4.39 -7.24
CA LEU A 136 11.77 4.90 -6.29
C LEU A 136 10.34 4.62 -6.78
N GLU A 137 10.00 4.94 -8.03
CA GLU A 137 8.67 4.68 -8.60
C GLU A 137 8.31 3.18 -8.61
N VAL A 138 9.28 2.30 -8.89
CA VAL A 138 9.10 0.84 -8.82
C VAL A 138 8.91 0.36 -7.37
N ALA A 139 9.63 0.94 -6.40
CA ALA A 139 9.51 0.60 -4.99
C ALA A 139 8.18 1.10 -4.39
N GLU A 140 7.80 2.35 -4.66
CA GLU A 140 6.51 2.94 -4.25
C GLU A 140 5.33 2.14 -4.82
N LYS A 141 5.41 1.74 -6.10
CA LYS A 141 4.37 0.88 -6.69
C LYS A 141 4.25 -0.47 -5.97
N ARG A 142 5.36 -1.17 -5.70
CA ARG A 142 5.35 -2.45 -4.97
C ARG A 142 4.81 -2.30 -3.55
N SER A 143 5.14 -1.21 -2.87
CA SER A 143 4.64 -0.89 -1.54
C SER A 143 3.12 -0.67 -1.57
N ASN A 144 2.60 0.12 -2.52
CA ASN A 144 1.16 0.34 -2.70
C ASN A 144 0.40 -0.97 -3.04
N ASP A 145 0.94 -1.80 -3.94
CA ASP A 145 0.35 -3.10 -4.29
C ASP A 145 0.29 -4.04 -3.06
N MET A 146 1.31 -4.01 -2.20
CA MET A 146 1.36 -4.79 -0.95
C MET A 146 0.40 -4.24 0.12
N GLU A 147 0.31 -2.92 0.30
CA GLU A 147 -0.65 -2.30 1.23
C GLU A 147 -2.10 -2.65 0.86
N PHE A 148 -2.44 -2.58 -0.43
CA PHE A 148 -3.75 -2.98 -0.94
C PHE A 148 -4.04 -4.47 -0.63
N LEU A 149 -3.07 -5.36 -0.84
CA LEU A 149 -3.22 -6.78 -0.56
C LEU A 149 -3.41 -7.07 0.94
N MET A 150 -2.62 -6.42 1.81
CA MET A 150 -2.78 -6.57 3.26
C MET A 150 -4.14 -6.07 3.74
N LYS A 151 -4.60 -4.92 3.24
CA LYS A 151 -5.89 -4.34 3.62
C LYS A 151 -7.07 -5.21 3.19
N ALA A 152 -7.04 -5.76 1.98
CA ALA A 152 -8.04 -6.71 1.51
C ALA A 152 -8.09 -7.99 2.40
N LYS A 153 -6.94 -8.43 2.92
CA LYS A 153 -6.86 -9.57 3.85
C LYS A 153 -7.34 -9.23 5.27
N GLU A 154 -7.09 -8.01 5.74
CA GLU A 154 -7.62 -7.51 7.00
C GLU A 154 -9.16 -7.43 6.96
N ASP A 155 -9.74 -6.89 5.88
CA ASP A 155 -11.19 -6.83 5.67
C ASP A 155 -11.83 -8.23 5.61
N GLU A 156 -11.21 -9.19 4.91
CA GLU A 156 -11.64 -10.60 4.86
C GLU A 156 -11.65 -11.25 6.25
N LEU A 157 -10.56 -11.10 7.01
CA LEU A 157 -10.44 -11.65 8.37
C LEU A 157 -11.44 -11.01 9.34
N ASN A 158 -11.65 -9.69 9.27
CA ASN A 158 -12.63 -8.99 10.10
C ASN A 158 -14.06 -9.48 9.83
N SER A 159 -14.42 -9.74 8.56
CA SER A 159 -15.71 -10.34 8.21
C SER A 159 -15.90 -11.73 8.83
N ILE A 160 -14.88 -12.59 8.75
CA ILE A 160 -14.91 -13.95 9.33
C ILE A 160 -15.02 -13.89 10.86
N ILE A 161 -14.28 -13.00 11.54
CA ILE A 161 -14.34 -12.81 12.99
C ILE A 161 -15.75 -12.37 13.42
N MET A 162 -16.40 -11.47 12.66
CA MET A 162 -17.75 -11.01 12.95
C MET A 162 -18.78 -12.13 12.83
N GLU A 163 -18.68 -12.97 11.80
CA GLU A 163 -19.55 -14.14 11.60
C GLU A 163 -19.37 -15.19 12.71
N LEU A 164 -18.12 -15.50 13.09
CA LEU A 164 -17.81 -16.44 14.17
C LEU A 164 -18.33 -15.96 15.54
N ARG A 165 -18.25 -14.66 15.84
CA ARG A 165 -18.79 -14.08 17.09
C ARG A 165 -20.31 -14.23 17.17
N ASN A 166 -21.03 -13.92 16.11
CA ASN A 166 -22.48 -14.08 16.04
C ASN A 166 -22.90 -15.55 16.23
N ASN A 167 -22.17 -16.49 15.60
CA ASN A 167 -22.42 -17.92 15.77
C ASN A 167 -22.15 -18.42 17.21
N LEU A 168 -21.14 -17.88 17.89
CA LEU A 168 -20.87 -18.18 19.31
C LEU A 168 -22.00 -17.67 20.21
N GLU A 169 -22.43 -16.42 20.04
CA GLU A 169 -23.51 -15.81 20.84
C GLU A 169 -24.82 -16.61 20.73
N ILE A 170 -25.17 -17.06 19.51
CA ILE A 170 -26.32 -17.94 19.27
C ILE A 170 -26.15 -19.30 19.98
N LEU A 171 -24.95 -19.88 19.98
CA LEU A 171 -24.68 -21.16 20.65
C LEU A 171 -24.75 -21.04 22.18
N GLU A 172 -24.22 -19.96 22.75
CA GLU A 172 -24.25 -19.70 24.19
C GLU A 172 -25.68 -19.54 24.71
N VAL A 173 -26.54 -18.81 23.98
CA VAL A 173 -27.97 -18.67 24.32
C VAL A 173 -28.70 -20.01 24.26
N ASN A 174 -28.44 -20.83 23.24
CA ASN A 174 -29.06 -22.15 23.12
C ASN A 174 -28.58 -23.10 24.23
N PHE A 175 -27.28 -23.13 24.53
CA PHE A 175 -26.71 -23.97 25.58
C PHE A 175 -27.26 -23.61 26.97
N ALA A 176 -27.34 -22.31 27.30
CA ALA A 176 -27.88 -21.85 28.58
C ALA A 176 -29.36 -22.24 28.76
N LYS A 177 -30.14 -22.23 27.67
CA LYS A 177 -31.52 -22.72 27.69
C LYS A 177 -31.60 -24.23 27.93
N GLU A 178 -30.78 -25.02 27.23
CA GLU A 178 -30.80 -26.48 27.37
C GLU A 178 -30.28 -26.96 28.74
N GLU A 179 -29.35 -26.22 29.35
CA GLU A 179 -28.91 -26.43 30.74
C GLU A 179 -30.03 -26.14 31.75
N GLN A 180 -30.80 -25.07 31.54
CA GLN A 180 -31.99 -24.74 32.36
C GLN A 180 -33.08 -25.82 32.22
N ASP A 181 -33.45 -26.20 31.00
CA ASP A 181 -34.46 -27.24 30.73
C ASP A 181 -34.08 -28.58 31.39
N LYS A 182 -32.78 -28.93 31.39
CA LYS A 182 -32.24 -30.10 32.08
C LYS A 182 -32.34 -30.00 33.60
N LEU A 183 -32.08 -28.83 34.19
CA LEU A 183 -32.15 -28.63 35.64
C LEU A 183 -33.59 -28.78 36.15
N GLU A 184 -34.56 -28.25 35.40
CA GLU A 184 -35.99 -28.39 35.69
C GLU A 184 -36.46 -29.85 35.62
N ALA A 185 -35.98 -30.60 34.63
CA ALA A 185 -36.28 -32.04 34.51
C ALA A 185 -35.74 -32.86 35.70
N LEU A 186 -34.52 -32.56 36.17
CA LEU A 186 -33.92 -33.23 37.32
C LEU A 186 -34.66 -32.95 38.64
N ASP A 187 -35.10 -31.71 38.86
CA ASP A 187 -35.88 -31.35 40.04
C ASP A 187 -37.26 -32.03 40.05
N SER A 188 -37.92 -32.12 38.88
CA SER A 188 -39.17 -32.87 38.75
C SER A 188 -39.00 -34.36 39.08
N LEU A 189 -37.94 -35.00 38.57
CA LEU A 189 -37.64 -36.41 38.85
C LEU A 189 -37.34 -36.66 40.33
N ALA A 190 -36.65 -35.73 40.99
CA ALA A 190 -36.39 -35.81 42.44
C ALA A 190 -37.69 -35.73 43.25
N ARG A 191 -38.57 -34.76 42.95
CA ARG A 191 -39.87 -34.61 43.63
C ARG A 191 -40.75 -35.85 43.50
N GLU A 192 -40.79 -36.47 42.32
CA GLU A 192 -41.61 -37.67 42.08
C GLU A 192 -41.06 -38.91 42.82
N LYS A 193 -39.73 -39.07 42.85
CA LYS A 193 -39.08 -40.14 43.60
C LYS A 193 -39.40 -40.09 45.10
N ASP A 194 -39.40 -38.89 45.69
CA ASP A 194 -39.73 -38.70 47.11
C ASP A 194 -41.22 -38.96 47.40
N CYS A 195 -42.11 -38.54 46.50
CA CYS A 195 -43.54 -38.86 46.58
C CYS A 195 -43.80 -40.37 46.54
N ARG A 196 -43.11 -41.10 45.65
CA ARG A 196 -43.20 -42.57 45.57
C ARG A 196 -42.73 -43.25 46.86
N LEU A 197 -41.59 -42.83 47.41
CA LEU A 197 -41.06 -43.38 48.67
C LEU A 197 -42.00 -43.15 49.87
N ALA A 198 -42.77 -42.06 49.87
CA ALA A 198 -43.80 -41.82 50.88
C ALA A 198 -45.01 -42.77 50.70
N ALA A 199 -45.46 -42.97 49.46
CA ALA A 199 -46.58 -43.88 49.15
C ALA A 199 -46.24 -45.35 49.47
N GLU A 200 -45.04 -45.82 49.11
CA GLU A 200 -44.57 -47.18 49.41
C GLU A 200 -44.55 -47.48 50.92
N LYS A 201 -44.11 -46.52 51.74
CA LYS A 201 -44.13 -46.65 53.21
C LYS A 201 -45.54 -46.76 53.77
N LEU A 202 -46.48 -45.96 53.28
CA LEU A 202 -47.87 -45.99 53.71
C LEU A 202 -48.54 -47.33 53.33
N GLN A 203 -48.29 -47.80 52.10
CA GLN A 203 -48.78 -49.10 51.62
C GLN A 203 -48.26 -50.27 52.47
N ALA A 204 -46.98 -50.25 52.86
CA ALA A 204 -46.39 -51.27 53.73
C ALA A 204 -47.09 -51.31 55.11
N SER A 205 -47.31 -50.14 55.72
CA SER A 205 -47.99 -50.02 57.02
C SER A 205 -49.41 -50.60 56.98
N ILE A 206 -50.22 -50.23 55.97
CA ILE A 206 -51.59 -50.72 55.82
C ILE A 206 -51.62 -52.22 55.54
N SER A 207 -50.66 -52.75 54.77
CA SER A 207 -50.55 -54.18 54.51
C SER A 207 -50.19 -54.99 55.76
N GLU A 208 -49.44 -54.43 56.70
CA GLU A 208 -49.11 -55.08 57.97
C GLU A 208 -50.31 -55.09 58.92
N GLU A 209 -51.08 -54.00 58.98
CA GLU A 209 -52.31 -53.89 59.75
C GLU A 209 -53.39 -54.86 59.24
N LEU A 210 -53.57 -54.95 57.91
CA LEU A 210 -54.46 -55.92 57.26
C LEU A 210 -54.13 -57.37 57.68
N LYS A 211 -52.84 -57.72 57.76
CA LYS A 211 -52.38 -59.07 58.13
C LYS A 211 -52.75 -59.42 59.57
N ARG A 212 -52.60 -58.49 60.51
CA ARG A 212 -52.97 -58.69 61.92
C ARG A 212 -54.47 -58.96 62.07
N VAL A 213 -55.31 -58.16 61.40
CA VAL A 213 -56.78 -58.34 61.41
C VAL A 213 -57.21 -59.67 60.80
N GLN A 214 -56.49 -60.17 59.78
CA GLN A 214 -56.74 -61.50 59.20
C GLN A 214 -56.39 -62.65 60.17
N GLU A 215 -55.30 -62.52 60.93
CA GLU A 215 -54.89 -63.50 61.94
C GLU A 215 -55.89 -63.56 63.12
N ASP A 216 -56.36 -62.40 63.60
CA ASP A 216 -57.40 -62.32 64.64
C ASP A 216 -58.73 -62.94 64.20
N ASN A 217 -59.17 -62.67 62.97
CA ASN A 217 -60.39 -63.26 62.40
C ASN A 217 -60.29 -64.79 62.28
N ALA A 218 -59.14 -65.32 61.86
CA ALA A 218 -58.89 -66.76 61.80
C ALA A 218 -58.98 -67.42 63.18
N ALA A 219 -58.42 -66.79 64.22
CA ALA A 219 -58.54 -67.25 65.60
C ALA A 219 -60.01 -67.23 66.10
N GLY A 220 -60.78 -66.20 65.72
CA GLY A 220 -62.23 -66.13 65.99
C GLY A 220 -63.02 -67.30 65.38
N ILE A 221 -62.77 -67.61 64.12
CA ILE A 221 -63.41 -68.74 63.40
C ILE A 221 -63.10 -70.07 64.09
N GLN A 222 -61.85 -70.32 64.46
CA GLN A 222 -61.45 -71.56 65.15
C GLN A 222 -62.17 -71.74 66.49
N LYS A 223 -62.42 -70.64 67.22
CA LYS A 223 -63.13 -70.61 68.52
C LYS A 223 -64.62 -70.94 68.40
N ILE A 224 -65.25 -70.58 67.27
CA ILE A 224 -66.64 -70.97 66.95
C ILE A 224 -66.71 -72.48 66.64
N GLN A 225 -65.69 -73.01 65.96
CA GLN A 225 -65.67 -74.41 65.53
C GLN A 225 -65.61 -75.39 66.71
N THR A 226 -64.81 -75.09 67.75
CA THR A 226 -64.74 -75.90 68.98
C THR A 226 -66.03 -75.86 69.80
N LEU A 227 -66.71 -74.71 69.86
CA LEU A 227 -68.03 -74.58 70.52
C LEU A 227 -69.10 -75.45 69.84
N ASN A 228 -69.12 -75.49 68.51
CA ASN A 228 -70.07 -76.32 67.75
C ASN A 228 -69.84 -77.83 67.96
N ASP A 229 -68.58 -78.29 68.00
CA ASP A 229 -68.25 -79.69 68.29
C ASP A 229 -68.68 -80.10 69.71
N MET A 230 -68.59 -79.19 70.67
CA MET A 230 -69.05 -79.42 72.05
C MET A 230 -70.58 -79.52 72.13
N TYR A 231 -71.30 -78.67 71.38
CA TYR A 231 -72.76 -78.73 71.28
C TYR A 231 -73.26 -80.06 70.69
N ARG A 232 -72.60 -80.56 69.64
CA ARG A 232 -72.92 -81.86 69.01
C ARG A 232 -72.84 -83.03 70.00
N ARG A 233 -71.78 -83.09 70.82
CA ARG A 233 -71.62 -84.13 71.87
C ARG A 233 -72.74 -84.08 72.92
N LEU A 234 -73.18 -82.87 73.29
CA LEU A 234 -74.31 -82.70 74.21
C LEU A 234 -75.61 -83.29 73.65
N GLN A 235 -75.81 -83.16 72.34
CA GLN A 235 -77.00 -83.63 71.61
C GLN A 235 -77.01 -85.18 71.48
N GLU A 236 -75.85 -85.80 71.25
CA GLU A 236 -75.66 -87.27 71.24
C GLU A 236 -75.96 -87.89 72.62
N TYR A 237 -75.52 -87.25 73.71
CA TYR A 237 -75.79 -87.67 75.08
C TYR A 237 -77.30 -87.61 75.41
N ASN A 238 -77.97 -86.53 75.02
CA ASN A 238 -79.41 -86.34 75.26
C ASN A 238 -80.25 -87.40 74.51
N THR A 239 -79.85 -87.77 73.29
CA THR A 239 -80.50 -88.84 72.50
C THR A 239 -80.38 -90.21 73.18
N SER A 240 -79.24 -90.49 73.82
CA SER A 240 -79.01 -91.73 74.56
C SER A 240 -79.93 -91.86 75.79
N LEU A 241 -80.17 -90.75 76.51
CA LEU A 241 -81.10 -90.68 77.63
C LEU A 241 -82.56 -90.91 77.22
N GLN A 242 -82.97 -90.47 76.03
CA GLN A 242 -84.31 -90.73 75.50
C GLN A 242 -84.52 -92.23 75.19
N GLN A 243 -83.52 -92.89 74.60
CA GLN A 243 -83.59 -94.33 74.32
C GLN A 243 -83.72 -95.15 75.62
N TYR A 244 -82.97 -94.82 76.67
CA TYR A 244 -83.07 -95.49 77.97
C TYR A 244 -84.47 -95.41 78.61
N ASN A 245 -85.12 -94.23 78.55
CA ASN A 245 -86.47 -94.04 79.08
C ASN A 245 -87.54 -94.87 78.33
N SER A 246 -87.42 -95.02 77.01
CA SER A 246 -88.37 -95.84 76.22
C SER A 246 -88.36 -97.32 76.64
N LYS A 247 -87.20 -97.84 77.05
CA LYS A 247 -87.03 -99.23 77.48
C LYS A 247 -87.73 -99.52 78.82
N LEU A 248 -87.58 -98.62 79.79
CA LEU A 248 -88.28 -98.68 81.08
C LEU A 248 -89.81 -98.65 80.94
N GLN A 249 -90.33 -97.88 79.97
CA GLN A 249 -91.78 -97.83 79.70
C GLN A 249 -92.32 -99.15 79.11
N SER A 250 -91.53 -99.87 78.30
CA SER A 250 -91.93 -101.17 77.76
C SER A 250 -92.04 -102.26 78.83
N GLU A 251 -91.16 -102.25 79.83
CA GLU A 251 -91.17 -103.22 80.94
C GLU A 251 -92.34 -102.97 81.91
N LEU A 252 -92.76 -101.71 82.08
CA LEU A 252 -93.95 -101.29 82.84
C LEU A 252 -95.27 -101.72 82.18
N GLN A 253 -95.30 -101.82 80.85
CA GLN A 253 -96.51 -102.23 80.12
C GLN A 253 -96.73 -103.75 80.20
N ALA A 254 -95.67 -104.54 80.05
CA ALA A 254 -95.74 -106.01 80.15
C ALA A 254 -96.20 -106.53 81.52
N THR A 255 -95.88 -105.80 82.60
CA THR A 255 -96.29 -106.12 83.98
C THR A 255 -97.73 -105.73 84.32
N ASN A 256 -98.37 -104.89 83.50
CA ASN A 256 -99.78 -104.48 83.69
C ASN A 256 -100.79 -105.46 83.07
N GLU A 257 -100.39 -106.22 82.04
CA GLU A 257 -101.27 -107.16 81.33
C GLU A 257 -101.42 -108.53 82.03
N THR A 258 -100.51 -108.86 82.94
CA THR A 258 -100.62 -110.02 83.83
C THR A 258 -101.57 -109.76 85.00
N LEU A 259 -101.62 -108.51 85.50
CA LEU A 259 -102.41 -108.10 86.65
C LEU A 259 -103.92 -108.12 86.35
N LYS A 260 -104.33 -107.62 85.18
CA LYS A 260 -105.74 -107.63 84.71
C LYS A 260 -106.36 -109.02 84.50
N ARG A 261 -105.55 -110.09 84.41
CA ARG A 261 -106.05 -111.46 84.22
C ARG A 261 -106.56 -112.10 85.51
N VAL A 262 -106.06 -111.66 86.67
CA VAL A 262 -106.36 -112.25 87.98
C VAL A 262 -107.57 -111.59 88.66
N GLU A 263 -107.90 -110.35 88.31
CA GLU A 263 -109.06 -109.63 88.90
C GLU A 263 -110.43 -110.15 88.45
N LYS A 264 -110.52 -110.93 87.37
CA LYS A 264 -111.81 -111.28 86.73
C LYS A 264 -112.49 -112.54 87.28
N GLU A 265 -111.78 -113.39 88.01
CA GLU A 265 -112.33 -114.66 88.57
C GLU A 265 -112.77 -114.53 90.05
N LYS A 266 -112.48 -113.38 90.69
CA LYS A 266 -112.66 -113.18 92.14
C LYS A 266 -114.06 -112.70 92.57
N SER A 267 -114.88 -112.17 91.66
CA SER A 267 -115.99 -111.27 92.01
C SER A 267 -117.40 -111.90 92.14
N ALA A 268 -117.56 -113.23 92.04
CA ALA A 268 -118.89 -113.81 91.74
C ALA A 268 -119.49 -114.83 92.73
N VAL A 269 -118.78 -115.40 93.72
CA VAL A 269 -119.25 -116.67 94.35
C VAL A 269 -119.51 -116.69 95.87
N VAL A 270 -118.82 -115.91 96.74
CA VAL A 270 -119.12 -116.00 98.19
C VAL A 270 -119.18 -114.65 98.92
N GLU A 271 -120.38 -114.12 99.01
CA GLU A 271 -120.91 -113.57 100.27
C GLU A 271 -122.20 -114.33 100.64
N ASN A 272 -122.03 -115.55 101.16
CA ASN A 272 -122.99 -116.26 102.04
C ASN A 272 -122.45 -117.66 102.42
N LEU A 273 -121.81 -117.77 103.60
CA LEU A 273 -122.09 -118.79 104.64
C LEU A 273 -120.97 -118.92 105.69
N SER A 274 -121.21 -118.30 106.84
CA SER A 274 -120.97 -118.80 108.21
C SER A 274 -119.68 -119.54 108.62
N THR A 275 -118.96 -118.89 109.55
CA THR A 275 -118.23 -119.42 110.73
C THR A 275 -116.80 -119.99 110.62
N LEU A 276 -115.88 -119.27 111.30
CA LEU A 276 -114.57 -119.70 111.84
C LEU A 276 -113.47 -120.10 110.83
N ARG A 277 -112.17 -119.84 111.03
CA ARG A 277 -111.42 -119.34 112.21
C ARG A 277 -110.05 -118.78 111.78
N GLY A 278 -109.53 -117.82 112.54
CA GLY A 278 -108.08 -117.74 112.82
C GLY A 278 -107.18 -116.94 111.87
N HIS A 279 -106.69 -115.80 112.37
CA HIS A 279 -105.36 -115.18 112.21
C HIS A 279 -104.42 -115.78 111.12
N TYR A 280 -103.78 -114.96 110.26
CA TYR A 280 -102.63 -114.15 110.70
C TYR A 280 -102.22 -113.03 109.73
N SER A 281 -101.71 -111.96 110.33
CA SER A 281 -101.01 -110.77 109.83
C SER A 281 -100.29 -110.81 108.48
N SER A 282 -100.46 -109.76 107.65
CA SER A 282 -99.40 -108.78 107.38
C SER A 282 -99.90 -107.59 106.52
N LEU A 283 -99.22 -106.45 106.61
CA LEU A 283 -99.15 -105.38 105.61
C LEU A 283 -100.39 -104.48 105.36
N GLN A 284 -100.86 -103.74 106.37
CA GLN A 284 -101.56 -102.47 106.12
C GLN A 284 -101.39 -101.44 107.24
N GLU A 285 -100.31 -100.64 107.22
CA GLU A 285 -100.28 -99.21 107.63
C GLU A 285 -98.87 -98.58 107.43
N GLN A 286 -98.53 -98.23 106.19
CA GLN A 286 -97.38 -97.35 105.87
C GLN A 286 -97.77 -96.27 104.84
N LEU A 287 -98.80 -95.48 105.14
CA LEU A 287 -99.27 -94.40 104.26
C LEU A 287 -99.26 -93.02 104.95
N LYS A 288 -98.13 -92.65 105.58
CA LYS A 288 -97.97 -91.36 106.26
C LYS A 288 -96.66 -90.58 105.97
N SER A 289 -95.82 -91.02 105.03
CA SER A 289 -94.53 -90.37 104.71
C SER A 289 -94.50 -89.55 103.41
N SER A 290 -95.55 -89.59 102.57
CA SER A 290 -95.53 -89.04 101.19
C SER A 290 -95.93 -87.54 101.09
N ARG A 291 -95.48 -86.68 102.01
CA ARG A 291 -95.77 -85.22 101.97
C ARG A 291 -94.61 -84.28 102.33
N ALA A 292 -93.37 -84.79 102.39
CA ALA A 292 -92.19 -83.97 102.72
C ALA A 292 -91.21 -83.76 101.54
N LEU A 293 -91.52 -84.24 100.32
CA LEU A 293 -90.59 -84.24 99.18
C LEU A 293 -91.00 -83.34 98.00
N GLN A 294 -92.01 -82.49 98.15
CA GLN A 294 -92.55 -81.69 97.04
C GLN A 294 -92.01 -80.23 96.98
N ASP A 295 -91.45 -79.70 98.07
CA ASP A 295 -91.04 -78.28 98.16
C ASP A 295 -89.57 -77.99 97.78
N GLU A 296 -88.73 -79.01 97.59
CA GLU A 296 -87.33 -78.81 97.16
C GLU A 296 -87.17 -78.84 95.63
N ALA A 297 -88.06 -79.54 94.92
CA ALA A 297 -88.01 -79.70 93.47
C ALA A 297 -88.33 -78.39 92.68
N THR A 298 -89.01 -77.43 93.30
CA THR A 298 -89.36 -76.15 92.67
C THR A 298 -88.18 -75.16 92.63
N LYS A 299 -87.27 -75.18 93.61
CA LYS A 299 -86.11 -74.26 93.65
C LYS A 299 -85.05 -74.57 92.61
N GLN A 300 -84.82 -75.84 92.27
CA GLN A 300 -83.85 -76.21 91.23
C GLN A 300 -84.30 -75.84 89.81
N LYS A 301 -85.61 -75.63 89.58
CA LYS A 301 -86.19 -75.28 88.28
C LYS A 301 -85.88 -73.84 87.86
N GLU A 302 -85.75 -72.91 88.81
CA GLU A 302 -85.55 -71.49 88.51
C GLU A 302 -84.07 -71.16 88.23
N ALA A 303 -83.13 -71.80 88.93
CA ALA A 303 -81.69 -71.58 88.74
C ALA A 303 -81.19 -71.94 87.31
N LEU A 304 -81.68 -73.04 86.73
CA LEU A 304 -81.34 -73.46 85.37
C LEU A 304 -81.94 -72.53 84.29
N GLY A 305 -82.98 -71.75 84.61
CA GLY A 305 -83.56 -70.75 83.69
C GLY A 305 -82.65 -69.54 83.47
N SER A 306 -82.00 -69.06 84.53
CA SER A 306 -81.05 -67.93 84.46
C SER A 306 -79.82 -68.24 83.59
N GLU A 307 -79.26 -69.45 83.70
CA GLU A 307 -78.03 -69.84 83.00
C GLU A 307 -78.23 -69.95 81.48
N VAL A 308 -79.36 -70.53 81.05
CA VAL A 308 -79.77 -70.58 79.63
C VAL A 308 -80.01 -69.18 79.04
N THR A 309 -80.39 -68.21 79.88
CA THR A 309 -80.63 -66.83 79.42
C THR A 309 -79.31 -66.07 79.24
N SER A 310 -78.32 -66.28 80.14
CA SER A 310 -76.98 -65.70 80.01
C SER A 310 -76.27 -66.17 78.75
N LEU A 311 -76.21 -67.48 78.51
CA LEU A 311 -75.50 -68.09 77.37
C LEU A 311 -76.09 -67.70 76.00
N ARG A 312 -77.36 -67.25 75.95
CA ARG A 312 -77.97 -66.67 74.74
C ARG A 312 -77.55 -65.22 74.50
N GLY A 313 -77.28 -64.44 75.55
CA GLY A 313 -76.76 -63.08 75.44
C GLY A 313 -75.35 -63.08 74.85
N ASP A 314 -74.45 -63.89 75.42
CA ASP A 314 -73.05 -64.00 74.98
C ASP A 314 -72.94 -64.42 73.50
N LEU A 315 -73.79 -65.37 73.06
CA LEU A 315 -73.82 -65.83 71.67
C LEU A 315 -74.27 -64.74 70.68
N GLN A 316 -75.13 -63.81 71.10
CA GLN A 316 -75.58 -62.71 70.25
C GLN A 316 -74.50 -61.63 70.14
N GLN A 317 -73.87 -61.25 71.24
CA GLN A 317 -72.78 -60.25 71.24
C GLN A 317 -71.62 -60.66 70.32
N VAL A 318 -71.21 -61.93 70.35
CA VAL A 318 -70.14 -62.46 69.48
C VAL A 318 -70.52 -62.42 67.98
N ARG A 319 -71.81 -62.50 67.64
CA ARG A 319 -72.29 -62.37 66.25
C ARG A 319 -72.28 -60.92 65.78
N ASP A 320 -72.71 -60.00 66.63
CA ASP A 320 -72.73 -58.57 66.31
C ASP A 320 -71.30 -58.02 66.17
N ASP A 321 -70.34 -58.53 66.96
CA ASP A 321 -68.91 -58.21 66.83
C ASP A 321 -68.28 -58.79 65.55
N ARG A 322 -68.64 -60.01 65.14
CA ARG A 322 -68.22 -60.58 63.85
C ARG A 322 -68.65 -59.69 62.69
N ASP A 323 -69.91 -59.28 62.65
CA ASP A 323 -70.45 -58.54 61.50
C ASP A 323 -69.85 -57.14 61.38
N ARG A 324 -69.50 -56.52 62.52
CA ARG A 324 -68.70 -55.29 62.60
C ARG A 324 -67.29 -55.47 62.01
N GLN A 325 -66.58 -56.53 62.40
CA GLN A 325 -65.24 -56.83 61.88
C GLN A 325 -65.25 -57.15 60.38
N LEU A 326 -66.28 -57.85 59.91
CA LEU A 326 -66.41 -58.26 58.50
C LEU A 326 -66.61 -57.04 57.57
N LEU A 327 -67.40 -56.05 58.00
CA LEU A 327 -67.52 -54.75 57.32
C LEU A 327 -66.20 -53.98 57.27
N GLN A 328 -65.43 -53.99 58.36
CA GLN A 328 -64.13 -53.30 58.42
C GLN A 328 -63.08 -53.93 57.49
N VAL A 329 -63.07 -55.27 57.39
CA VAL A 329 -62.21 -55.99 56.43
C VAL A 329 -62.60 -55.67 54.97
N GLN A 330 -63.89 -55.54 54.66
CA GLN A 330 -64.34 -55.14 53.32
C GLN A 330 -63.94 -53.70 52.97
N ALA A 331 -64.08 -52.76 53.91
CA ALA A 331 -63.67 -51.37 53.71
C ALA A 331 -62.17 -51.26 53.39
N LEU A 332 -61.30 -51.82 54.24
CA LEU A 332 -59.85 -51.81 54.06
C LEU A 332 -59.42 -52.54 52.76
N SER A 333 -60.08 -53.63 52.41
CA SER A 333 -59.81 -54.34 51.15
C SER A 333 -60.11 -53.47 49.91
N SER A 334 -61.16 -52.66 49.95
CA SER A 334 -61.50 -51.74 48.85
C SER A 334 -60.48 -50.61 48.69
N GLU A 335 -59.86 -50.18 49.79
CA GLU A 335 -58.87 -49.11 49.81
C GLU A 335 -57.52 -49.59 49.29
N VAL A 336 -57.09 -50.82 49.65
CA VAL A 336 -55.91 -51.48 49.07
C VAL A 336 -56.00 -51.62 47.55
N VAL A 337 -57.19 -51.83 46.98
CA VAL A 337 -57.38 -51.89 45.52
C VAL A 337 -57.15 -50.52 44.86
N LYS A 338 -57.68 -49.43 45.45
CA LYS A 338 -57.46 -48.07 44.93
C LYS A 338 -55.98 -47.67 44.94
N TYR A 339 -55.26 -47.98 46.02
CA TYR A 339 -53.82 -47.72 46.08
C TYR A 339 -53.00 -48.53 45.06
N LYS A 340 -53.45 -49.75 44.71
CA LYS A 340 -52.84 -50.56 43.63
C LYS A 340 -53.05 -49.93 42.24
N GLU A 341 -54.21 -49.35 41.95
CA GLU A 341 -54.42 -48.63 40.69
C GLU A 341 -53.59 -47.33 40.62
N CYS A 342 -53.47 -46.59 41.74
CA CYS A 342 -52.63 -45.40 41.80
C CYS A 342 -51.14 -45.72 41.61
N THR A 343 -50.62 -46.76 42.27
CA THR A 343 -49.23 -47.21 42.07
C THR A 343 -48.99 -47.71 40.64
N GLY A 344 -49.96 -48.39 40.02
CA GLY A 344 -49.88 -48.79 38.61
C GLY A 344 -49.73 -47.60 37.65
N LYS A 345 -50.39 -46.46 37.92
CA LYS A 345 -50.26 -45.24 37.12
C LYS A 345 -48.88 -44.58 37.30
N SER A 346 -48.42 -44.42 38.54
CA SER A 346 -47.08 -43.85 38.79
C SER A 346 -45.94 -44.74 38.28
N ILE A 347 -46.13 -46.07 38.18
CA ILE A 347 -45.14 -46.95 37.53
C ILE A 347 -45.07 -46.67 36.02
N ALA A 348 -46.21 -46.48 35.36
CA ALA A 348 -46.24 -46.15 33.93
C ALA A 348 -45.67 -44.73 33.65
N GLU A 349 -45.89 -43.77 34.55
CA GLU A 349 -45.26 -42.44 34.48
C GLU A 349 -43.74 -42.53 34.71
N LEU A 350 -43.28 -43.35 35.66
CA LEU A 350 -41.86 -43.62 35.91
C LEU A 350 -41.16 -44.29 34.72
N ASP A 351 -41.79 -45.27 34.06
CA ASP A 351 -41.22 -45.92 32.87
C ASP A 351 -41.11 -44.95 31.68
N ASN A 352 -42.07 -44.02 31.55
CA ASN A 352 -42.05 -42.96 30.54
C ASN A 352 -40.94 -41.93 30.84
N LEU A 353 -40.83 -41.47 32.10
CA LEU A 353 -39.73 -40.62 32.57
C LEU A 353 -38.36 -41.29 32.44
N THR A 354 -38.26 -42.59 32.70
CA THR A 354 -37.02 -43.37 32.53
C THR A 354 -36.64 -43.48 31.06
N SER A 355 -37.60 -43.75 30.18
CA SER A 355 -37.38 -43.77 28.72
C SER A 355 -36.90 -42.40 28.23
N LYS A 356 -37.53 -41.32 28.68
CA LYS A 356 -37.15 -39.94 28.37
C LYS A 356 -35.77 -39.55 28.95
N THR A 357 -35.40 -40.10 30.10
CA THR A 357 -34.06 -39.95 30.69
C THR A 357 -33.01 -40.65 29.84
N ASN A 358 -33.29 -41.87 29.33
CA ASN A 358 -32.40 -42.59 28.43
C ASN A 358 -32.24 -41.87 27.06
N GLU A 359 -33.30 -41.27 26.53
CA GLU A 359 -33.24 -40.41 25.34
C GLU A 359 -32.39 -39.17 25.57
N LEU A 360 -32.55 -38.49 26.72
CA LEU A 360 -31.73 -37.35 27.12
C LEU A 360 -30.26 -37.75 27.36
N GLU A 361 -29.98 -38.92 27.91
CA GLU A 361 -28.62 -39.44 28.11
C GLU A 361 -27.95 -39.77 26.77
N SER A 362 -28.66 -40.43 25.84
CA SER A 362 -28.21 -40.63 24.46
C SER A 362 -27.95 -39.30 23.74
N THR A 363 -28.78 -38.28 24.00
CA THR A 363 -28.61 -36.94 23.44
C THR A 363 -27.38 -36.24 24.04
N CYS A 364 -27.17 -36.32 25.35
CA CYS A 364 -25.98 -35.81 26.03
C CYS A 364 -24.68 -36.48 25.54
N LEU A 365 -24.71 -37.79 25.26
CA LEU A 365 -23.58 -38.52 24.67
C LEU A 365 -23.30 -38.03 23.23
N SER A 366 -24.34 -37.86 22.42
CA SER A 366 -24.21 -37.29 21.06
C SER A 366 -23.65 -35.86 21.10
N GLN A 367 -24.17 -35.00 21.97
CA GLN A 367 -23.69 -33.63 22.17
C GLN A 367 -22.25 -33.60 22.71
N SER A 368 -21.88 -34.50 23.62
CA SER A 368 -20.49 -34.61 24.12
C SER A 368 -19.51 -35.02 23.02
N GLU A 369 -19.89 -35.97 22.16
CA GLU A 369 -19.10 -36.38 21.00
C GLU A 369 -19.00 -35.25 19.96
N GLN A 370 -20.04 -34.42 19.84
CA GLN A 370 -20.07 -33.23 18.99
C GLN A 370 -19.20 -32.08 19.54
N ILE A 371 -19.22 -31.85 20.86
CA ILE A 371 -18.31 -30.94 21.58
C ILE A 371 -16.85 -31.39 21.39
N ARG A 372 -16.55 -32.69 21.51
CA ARG A 372 -15.21 -33.24 21.28
C ARG A 372 -14.71 -32.94 19.85
N ARG A 373 -15.56 -33.11 18.85
CA ARG A 373 -15.23 -32.75 17.45
C ARG A 373 -15.04 -31.24 17.27
N LEU A 374 -15.86 -30.41 17.90
CA LEU A 374 -15.70 -28.95 17.88
C LEU A 374 -14.39 -28.51 18.55
N GLN A 375 -13.98 -29.15 19.65
CA GLN A 375 -12.68 -28.91 20.30
C GLN A 375 -11.51 -29.31 19.39
N GLU A 376 -11.59 -30.43 18.69
CA GLU A 376 -10.58 -30.84 17.70
C GLU A 376 -10.51 -29.87 16.51
N GLN A 377 -11.65 -29.39 16.03
CA GLN A 377 -11.73 -28.36 14.97
C GLN A 377 -11.18 -27.01 15.44
N LEU A 378 -11.46 -26.61 16.68
CA LEU A 378 -10.96 -25.37 17.27
C LEU A 378 -9.43 -25.41 17.44
N ALA A 379 -8.87 -26.50 17.97
CA ALA A 379 -7.42 -26.68 18.06
C ALA A 379 -6.72 -26.69 16.68
N PHE A 380 -7.38 -27.21 15.64
CA PHE A 380 -6.90 -27.13 14.26
C PHE A 380 -6.97 -25.68 13.72
N ALA A 381 -8.05 -24.96 14.00
CA ALA A 381 -8.24 -23.57 13.61
C ALA A 381 -7.22 -22.64 14.30
N GLU A 382 -6.98 -22.79 15.60
CA GLU A 382 -5.95 -22.07 16.35
C GLU A 382 -4.55 -22.29 15.76
N LYS A 383 -4.21 -23.53 15.38
CA LYS A 383 -2.94 -23.84 14.73
C LYS A 383 -2.82 -23.20 13.34
N LYS A 384 -3.92 -23.14 12.58
CA LYS A 384 -3.95 -22.48 11.27
C LYS A 384 -3.86 -20.95 11.42
N LEU A 385 -4.54 -20.37 12.40
CA LEU A 385 -4.45 -18.95 12.75
C LEU A 385 -3.01 -18.56 13.07
N LYS A 386 -2.34 -19.32 13.96
CA LYS A 386 -0.95 -19.05 14.33
C LYS A 386 0.05 -19.11 13.15
N LEU A 387 -0.19 -19.98 12.16
CA LEU A 387 0.60 -20.00 10.92
C LEU A 387 0.29 -18.79 10.02
N SER A 388 -0.97 -18.36 9.98
CA SER A 388 -1.40 -17.14 9.27
C SER A 388 -0.79 -15.88 9.90
N ASP A 389 -0.78 -15.79 11.23
CA ASP A 389 -0.20 -14.67 11.98
C ASP A 389 1.30 -14.53 11.71
N MET A 390 2.03 -15.66 11.66
CA MET A 390 3.46 -15.65 11.29
C MET A 390 3.68 -15.15 9.87
N SER A 391 2.91 -15.63 8.88
CA SER A 391 3.02 -15.18 7.49
C SER A 391 2.64 -13.71 7.31
N ALA A 392 1.64 -13.22 8.05
CA ALA A 392 1.27 -11.81 8.10
C ALA A 392 2.36 -10.94 8.76
N MET A 393 3.06 -11.47 9.78
CA MET A 393 4.18 -10.78 10.41
C MET A 393 5.40 -10.68 9.48
N GLU A 394 5.69 -11.72 8.70
CA GLU A 394 6.73 -11.72 7.65
C GLU A 394 6.43 -10.67 6.57
N THR A 395 5.24 -10.69 5.97
CA THR A 395 4.84 -9.67 4.96
C THR A 395 4.82 -8.25 5.51
N ARG A 396 4.45 -8.05 6.78
CA ARG A 396 4.54 -6.74 7.43
C ARG A 396 5.98 -6.27 7.65
N SER A 397 6.90 -7.19 7.91
CA SER A 397 8.33 -6.90 8.01
C SER A 397 8.91 -6.48 6.65
N GLU A 398 8.59 -7.21 5.58
CA GLU A 398 8.99 -6.88 4.20
C GLU A 398 8.48 -5.49 3.78
N PHE A 399 7.25 -5.13 4.17
CA PHE A 399 6.68 -3.82 3.88
C PHE A 399 7.39 -2.67 4.60
N GLU A 400 7.73 -2.81 5.89
CA GLU A 400 8.52 -1.78 6.60
C GLU A 400 9.96 -1.70 6.03
N GLU A 401 10.56 -2.80 5.61
CA GLU A 401 11.85 -2.79 4.90
C GLU A 401 11.77 -2.02 3.57
N GLN A 402 10.74 -2.28 2.74
CA GLN A 402 10.48 -1.52 1.52
C GLN A 402 10.27 -0.02 1.81
N LYS A 403 9.54 0.31 2.87
CA LYS A 403 9.28 1.71 3.29
C LYS A 403 10.54 2.43 3.77
N THR A 404 11.44 1.76 4.49
CA THR A 404 12.76 2.34 4.81
C THR A 404 13.63 2.52 3.56
N THR A 405 13.55 1.59 2.60
CA THR A 405 14.24 1.70 1.31
C THR A 405 13.73 2.90 0.49
N ILE A 406 12.40 3.11 0.43
CA ILE A 406 11.77 4.28 -0.20
C ILE A 406 12.31 5.58 0.43
N LEU A 407 12.35 5.67 1.76
CA LEU A 407 12.88 6.85 2.46
C LEU A 407 14.36 7.11 2.15
N GLN A 408 15.18 6.06 2.05
CA GLN A 408 16.58 6.17 1.65
C GLN A 408 16.73 6.66 0.20
N LEU A 409 15.94 6.11 -0.74
CA LEU A 409 15.94 6.53 -2.13
C LEU A 409 15.50 8.00 -2.30
N GLN A 410 14.48 8.45 -1.55
CA GLN A 410 14.04 9.85 -1.52
C GLN A 410 15.14 10.80 -1.03
N ASN A 411 15.85 10.43 0.05
CA ASN A 411 16.98 11.23 0.55
C ASN A 411 18.14 11.29 -0.47
N CYS A 412 18.50 10.15 -1.07
CA CYS A 412 19.54 10.10 -2.11
C CYS A 412 19.18 10.92 -3.36
N LEU A 413 17.89 10.94 -3.74
CA LEU A 413 17.39 11.75 -4.85
C LEU A 413 17.52 13.26 -4.57
N ALA A 414 17.11 13.70 -3.37
CA ALA A 414 17.24 15.10 -2.94
C ALA A 414 18.72 15.56 -2.90
N ASP A 415 19.61 14.71 -2.41
CA ASP A 415 21.07 14.95 -2.40
C ASP A 415 21.66 15.07 -3.81
N ALA A 416 21.18 14.28 -4.77
CA ALA A 416 21.59 14.36 -6.17
C ALA A 416 21.08 15.66 -6.83
N GLU A 417 19.82 16.04 -6.56
CA GLU A 417 19.22 17.29 -7.04
C GLU A 417 19.98 18.53 -6.56
N LEU A 418 20.34 18.58 -5.27
CA LEU A 418 21.16 19.66 -4.72
C LEU A 418 22.53 19.76 -5.41
N LYS A 419 23.19 18.63 -5.68
CA LYS A 419 24.49 18.58 -6.38
C LYS A 419 24.40 19.10 -7.81
N ILE A 420 23.31 18.80 -8.53
CA ILE A 420 23.07 19.33 -9.88
C ILE A 420 22.91 20.86 -9.84
N VAL A 421 22.14 21.40 -8.89
CA VAL A 421 21.95 22.85 -8.73
C VAL A 421 23.25 23.57 -8.34
N GLU A 422 24.07 23.00 -7.45
CA GLU A 422 25.42 23.53 -7.16
C GLU A 422 26.34 23.45 -8.38
N GLY A 423 26.31 22.35 -9.12
CA GLY A 423 27.09 22.11 -10.34
C GLY A 423 26.82 23.15 -11.43
N GLU A 424 25.56 23.39 -11.77
CA GLU A 424 25.17 24.38 -12.79
C GLU A 424 25.56 25.82 -12.39
N LYS A 425 25.46 26.14 -11.09
CA LYS A 425 25.96 27.43 -10.55
C LYS A 425 27.47 27.57 -10.70
N LEU A 426 28.22 26.48 -10.49
CA LEU A 426 29.67 26.45 -10.63
C LEU A 426 30.12 26.47 -12.10
N ARG A 427 29.44 25.74 -13.01
CA ARG A 427 29.63 25.82 -14.46
C ARG A 427 29.46 27.26 -14.93
N LYS A 428 28.37 27.93 -14.55
CA LYS A 428 28.13 29.35 -14.85
C LYS A 428 29.30 30.22 -14.37
N LYS A 429 29.81 30.03 -13.15
CA LYS A 429 30.95 30.80 -12.62
C LYS A 429 32.23 30.56 -13.44
N LEU A 430 32.63 29.30 -13.64
CA LEU A 430 33.80 28.89 -14.42
C LEU A 430 33.77 29.41 -15.86
N HIS A 431 32.62 29.28 -16.53
CA HIS A 431 32.41 29.73 -17.90
C HIS A 431 32.61 31.24 -18.05
N ASN A 432 32.11 32.02 -17.09
CA ASN A 432 32.28 33.47 -17.09
C ASN A 432 33.73 33.87 -16.82
N THR A 433 34.40 33.26 -15.83
CA THR A 433 35.83 33.50 -15.57
C THR A 433 36.69 33.18 -16.81
N ILE A 434 36.46 32.05 -17.50
CA ILE A 434 37.16 31.71 -18.75
C ILE A 434 37.00 32.79 -19.82
N LEU A 435 35.81 33.40 -19.93
CA LEU A 435 35.53 34.43 -20.93
C LEU A 435 36.07 35.80 -20.54
N GLU A 436 36.06 36.16 -19.25
CA GLU A 436 36.69 37.39 -18.74
C GLU A 436 38.22 37.35 -18.92
N LEU A 437 38.86 36.20 -18.62
CA LEU A 437 40.30 35.99 -18.84
C LEU A 437 40.71 36.04 -20.32
N LYS A 438 39.78 35.72 -21.24
CA LYS A 438 39.97 35.87 -22.69
C LYS A 438 39.73 37.30 -23.21
N GLY A 439 39.22 38.22 -22.40
CA GLY A 439 38.89 39.59 -22.81
C GLY A 439 37.47 39.78 -23.38
N ASN A 440 36.93 40.99 -23.15
CA ASN A 440 35.54 41.33 -23.44
C ASN A 440 35.29 41.76 -24.89
N ILE A 441 36.32 42.28 -25.57
CA ILE A 441 36.37 42.35 -27.03
C ILE A 441 37.36 41.30 -27.49
N ARG A 442 36.95 40.49 -28.47
CA ARG A 442 37.81 39.55 -29.19
C ARG A 442 37.76 39.79 -30.69
N VAL A 443 38.80 39.36 -31.40
CA VAL A 443 38.91 39.48 -32.85
C VAL A 443 39.33 38.15 -33.47
N PHE A 444 38.47 37.60 -34.32
CA PHE A 444 38.73 36.39 -35.11
C PHE A 444 38.92 36.77 -36.58
N CYS A 445 40.05 36.38 -37.18
CA CYS A 445 40.26 36.52 -38.61
C CYS A 445 39.78 35.26 -39.34
N ARG A 446 39.04 35.41 -40.44
CA ARG A 446 38.64 34.29 -41.30
C ARG A 446 38.98 34.59 -42.75
N VAL A 447 39.88 33.78 -43.30
CA VAL A 447 40.21 33.82 -44.74
C VAL A 447 39.26 32.87 -45.47
N ARG A 448 38.62 33.33 -46.56
CA ARG A 448 37.77 32.44 -47.37
C ARG A 448 38.60 31.55 -48.31
N PRO A 449 38.06 30.40 -48.79
CA PRO A 449 38.58 29.72 -49.96
C PRO A 449 38.72 30.65 -51.17
N PHE A 450 39.58 30.26 -52.12
CA PHE A 450 39.52 30.79 -53.48
C PHE A 450 38.18 30.39 -54.13
N LEU A 451 37.62 31.31 -54.92
CA LEU A 451 36.41 31.11 -55.71
C LEU A 451 36.80 30.89 -57.19
N SER A 452 35.87 30.38 -57.99
CA SER A 452 36.03 30.17 -59.44
C SER A 452 36.38 31.45 -60.21
N ASP A 453 35.95 32.59 -59.65
CA ASP A 453 35.98 33.91 -60.30
C ASP A 453 37.18 34.75 -59.79
N ASP A 454 38.00 34.22 -58.87
CA ASP A 454 39.22 34.87 -58.41
C ASP A 454 40.33 34.75 -59.48
N GLU A 455 41.15 35.79 -59.65
CA GLU A 455 42.30 35.73 -60.56
C GLU A 455 43.37 34.76 -60.02
N VAL A 456 43.37 33.52 -60.52
CA VAL A 456 44.41 32.51 -60.23
C VAL A 456 45.69 32.85 -61.00
N GLY A 457 46.33 33.96 -60.62
CA GLY A 457 47.68 34.27 -61.03
C GLY A 457 48.65 33.22 -60.49
N ALA A 458 49.38 32.55 -61.39
CA ALA A 458 50.33 31.51 -61.02
C ALA A 458 51.33 32.02 -59.96
N ASP A 459 51.53 31.22 -58.92
CA ASP A 459 52.52 31.36 -57.84
C ASP A 459 52.45 32.55 -56.85
N THR A 460 51.54 33.53 -56.99
CA THR A 460 51.49 34.66 -56.04
C THR A 460 50.57 34.39 -54.84
N LYS A 461 51.04 33.60 -53.85
CA LYS A 461 50.34 33.43 -52.56
C LYS A 461 50.41 34.71 -51.72
N VAL A 462 49.39 35.57 -51.81
CA VAL A 462 49.41 36.86 -51.10
C VAL A 462 49.12 36.73 -49.59
N VAL A 463 48.27 35.77 -49.20
CA VAL A 463 48.06 35.41 -47.80
C VAL A 463 48.92 34.20 -47.46
N SER A 464 49.67 34.29 -46.38
CA SER A 464 50.42 33.19 -45.79
C SER A 464 50.21 33.13 -44.27
N PHE A 465 50.53 32.00 -43.66
CA PHE A 465 50.22 31.74 -42.26
C PHE A 465 51.51 31.30 -41.55
N PRO A 466 51.90 31.93 -40.43
CA PRO A 466 53.08 31.54 -39.67
C PRO A 466 52.99 30.09 -39.18
N THR A 467 54.06 29.33 -39.39
CA THR A 467 54.25 27.98 -38.84
C THR A 467 55.01 27.96 -37.51
N SER A 468 55.44 29.12 -37.00
CA SER A 468 56.08 29.22 -35.69
C SER A 468 55.09 28.90 -34.57
N MET A 469 55.55 28.16 -33.56
CA MET A 469 54.69 27.65 -32.49
C MET A 469 53.99 28.77 -31.69
N GLU A 470 54.57 29.98 -31.66
CA GLU A 470 54.02 31.17 -30.98
C GLU A 470 52.87 31.85 -31.76
N ALA A 471 52.80 31.67 -33.08
CA ALA A 471 51.81 32.33 -33.96
C ALA A 471 50.85 31.33 -34.65
N LEU A 472 51.04 30.02 -34.45
CA LEU A 472 50.21 28.98 -35.02
C LEU A 472 48.73 29.16 -34.64
N GLY A 473 47.84 29.33 -35.64
CA GLY A 473 46.40 29.55 -35.44
C GLY A 473 46.02 30.94 -34.90
N ARG A 474 46.97 31.88 -34.79
CA ARG A 474 46.74 33.28 -34.37
C ARG A 474 47.35 34.33 -35.30
N GLY A 475 48.39 33.96 -36.05
CA GLY A 475 49.07 34.82 -36.99
C GLY A 475 48.51 34.75 -38.41
N ILE A 476 48.53 35.86 -39.12
CA ILE A 476 48.28 35.94 -40.57
C ILE A 476 49.25 36.95 -41.18
N ASP A 477 49.86 36.55 -42.30
CA ASP A 477 50.83 37.36 -43.03
C ASP A 477 50.27 37.76 -44.39
N LEU A 478 50.29 39.06 -44.70
CA LEU A 478 49.86 39.60 -45.99
C LEU A 478 51.06 40.18 -46.75
N ALA A 479 51.29 39.73 -47.99
CA ALA A 479 52.28 40.32 -48.87
C ALA A 479 51.71 41.56 -49.59
N HIS A 480 52.37 42.71 -49.48
CA HIS A 480 51.97 43.93 -50.18
C HIS A 480 53.21 44.72 -50.62
N ASN A 481 53.29 45.03 -51.92
CA ASN A 481 54.42 45.76 -52.53
C ASN A 481 55.80 45.16 -52.20
N GLY A 482 55.91 43.83 -52.20
CA GLY A 482 57.14 43.10 -51.85
C GLY A 482 57.46 43.03 -50.34
N GLN A 483 56.67 43.68 -49.49
CA GLN A 483 56.82 43.60 -48.03
C GLN A 483 55.83 42.61 -47.42
N LYS A 484 56.30 41.81 -46.46
CA LYS A 484 55.48 40.87 -45.68
C LYS A 484 54.99 41.55 -44.40
N LEU A 485 53.68 41.69 -44.23
CA LEU A 485 53.05 42.35 -43.09
C LEU A 485 52.33 41.32 -42.21
N SER A 486 52.86 41.10 -41.01
CA SER A 486 52.32 40.14 -40.04
C SER A 486 51.30 40.79 -39.10
N PHE A 487 50.19 40.09 -38.86
CA PHE A 487 49.13 40.45 -37.90
C PHE A 487 48.86 39.28 -36.96
N SER A 488 48.37 39.57 -35.75
CA SER A 488 48.02 38.55 -34.75
C SER A 488 46.67 38.86 -34.10
N PHE A 489 45.88 37.81 -33.89
CA PHE A 489 44.48 37.84 -33.44
C PHE A 489 44.22 36.73 -32.42
N ASP A 490 43.06 36.72 -31.76
CA ASP A 490 42.68 35.64 -30.83
C ASP A 490 42.60 34.28 -31.52
N LYS A 491 42.16 34.28 -32.78
CA LYS A 491 42.07 33.12 -33.67
C LYS A 491 42.18 33.55 -35.13
N VAL A 492 42.90 32.77 -35.93
CA VAL A 492 42.90 32.85 -37.39
C VAL A 492 42.35 31.54 -37.94
N PHE A 493 41.27 31.64 -38.72
CA PHE A 493 40.69 30.55 -39.47
C PHE A 493 41.25 30.55 -40.90
N MET A 494 41.86 29.42 -41.24
CA MET A 494 42.45 29.10 -42.54
C MET A 494 41.35 28.90 -43.60
N PRO A 495 41.66 28.92 -44.90
CA PRO A 495 40.68 28.75 -45.98
C PRO A 495 39.90 27.42 -45.93
N ASP A 496 40.50 26.37 -45.37
CA ASP A 496 39.93 25.03 -45.17
C ASP A 496 39.00 24.93 -43.95
N ALA A 497 38.95 25.94 -43.07
CA ALA A 497 38.11 25.91 -41.87
C ALA A 497 36.60 25.91 -42.20
N SER A 498 35.92 24.85 -41.77
CA SER A 498 34.49 24.66 -42.02
C SER A 498 33.63 25.65 -41.24
N GLN A 499 32.31 25.62 -41.49
CA GLN A 499 31.37 26.39 -40.68
C GLN A 499 31.29 25.87 -39.25
N GLU A 500 31.52 24.57 -39.03
CA GLU A 500 31.48 23.95 -37.71
C GLU A 500 32.72 24.33 -36.90
N ASP A 501 33.92 24.25 -37.48
CA ASP A 501 35.18 24.67 -36.81
C ASP A 501 35.10 26.11 -36.30
N VAL A 502 34.46 26.98 -37.09
CA VAL A 502 34.20 28.37 -36.72
C VAL A 502 33.15 28.45 -35.62
N PHE A 503 32.05 27.71 -35.71
CA PHE A 503 30.98 27.73 -34.71
C PHE A 503 31.40 27.17 -33.35
N VAL A 504 32.25 26.14 -33.29
CA VAL A 504 32.75 25.54 -32.04
C VAL A 504 33.41 26.60 -31.14
N GLU A 505 34.21 27.52 -31.68
CA GLU A 505 34.83 28.62 -30.93
C GLU A 505 33.83 29.71 -30.47
N ILE A 506 32.63 29.72 -31.06
CA ILE A 506 31.53 30.68 -30.82
C ILE A 506 30.47 30.16 -29.85
N SER A 507 30.28 28.84 -29.78
CA SER A 507 29.31 28.17 -28.89
C SER A 507 29.31 28.69 -27.45
N GLN A 508 30.50 29.05 -26.93
CA GLN A 508 30.69 29.63 -25.59
C GLN A 508 30.07 31.02 -25.40
N LEU A 509 30.03 31.84 -26.47
CA LEU A 509 29.32 33.12 -26.48
C LEU A 509 27.81 32.90 -26.53
N VAL A 510 27.33 31.96 -27.33
CA VAL A 510 25.90 31.60 -27.39
C VAL A 510 25.41 31.13 -26.01
N GLN A 511 26.18 30.28 -25.33
CA GLN A 511 25.91 29.87 -23.94
C GLN A 511 25.90 31.07 -22.97
N SER A 512 26.75 32.09 -23.18
CA SER A 512 26.71 33.28 -22.34
C SER A 512 25.39 34.05 -22.46
N ALA A 513 24.78 34.07 -23.64
CA ALA A 513 23.46 34.69 -23.81
C ALA A 513 22.38 33.92 -23.02
N LEU A 514 22.39 32.59 -23.06
CA LEU A 514 21.51 31.74 -22.22
C LEU A 514 21.73 31.95 -20.71
N ASP A 515 23.00 32.16 -20.29
CA ASP A 515 23.37 32.40 -18.89
C ASP A 515 22.98 33.81 -18.37
N GLY A 516 22.44 34.69 -19.22
CA GLY A 516 21.94 36.03 -18.88
C GLY A 516 22.93 37.17 -19.16
N TYR A 517 23.76 37.05 -20.19
CA TYR A 517 24.67 38.12 -20.65
C TYR A 517 24.23 38.72 -21.98
N LYS A 518 24.70 39.95 -22.23
CA LYS A 518 24.63 40.60 -23.55
C LYS A 518 25.81 40.15 -24.39
N VAL A 519 25.53 39.69 -25.59
CA VAL A 519 26.51 39.12 -26.51
C VAL A 519 26.34 39.78 -27.88
N CYS A 520 27.45 40.18 -28.48
CA CYS A 520 27.45 40.84 -29.78
C CYS A 520 28.53 40.25 -30.69
N ILE A 521 28.12 39.70 -31.83
CA ILE A 521 29.03 39.13 -32.83
C ILE A 521 28.77 39.82 -34.16
N PHE A 522 29.79 40.45 -34.73
CA PHE A 522 29.67 41.15 -36.01
C PHE A 522 30.75 40.73 -37.01
N ALA A 523 30.35 40.56 -38.27
CA ALA A 523 31.25 40.28 -39.38
C ALA A 523 31.61 41.57 -40.13
N TYR A 524 32.91 41.80 -40.36
CA TYR A 524 33.49 43.00 -40.97
C TYR A 524 34.45 42.63 -42.11
N GLY A 525 34.54 43.47 -43.14
CA GLY A 525 35.44 43.33 -44.27
C GLY A 525 34.80 43.79 -45.58
N GLN A 526 35.56 43.73 -46.68
CA GLN A 526 35.06 44.11 -48.01
C GLN A 526 33.89 43.24 -48.49
N THR A 527 33.17 43.71 -49.50
CA THR A 527 32.28 42.87 -50.31
C THR A 527 33.05 41.70 -50.93
N GLY A 528 32.41 40.53 -50.96
CA GLY A 528 33.03 39.28 -51.44
C GLY A 528 33.98 38.56 -50.45
N SER A 529 34.29 39.11 -49.27
CA SER A 529 35.23 38.43 -48.34
C SER A 529 34.64 37.30 -47.48
N GLY A 530 33.32 37.07 -47.54
CA GLY A 530 32.67 35.95 -46.83
C GLY A 530 31.92 36.32 -45.53
N LYS A 531 31.59 37.59 -45.29
CA LYS A 531 30.80 38.05 -44.13
C LYS A 531 29.45 37.32 -44.01
N THR A 532 28.59 37.45 -45.02
CA THR A 532 27.27 36.80 -45.07
C THR A 532 27.36 35.27 -45.04
N TYR A 533 28.41 34.68 -45.66
CA TYR A 533 28.68 33.23 -45.53
C TYR A 533 29.01 32.84 -44.09
N THR A 534 29.72 33.68 -43.33
CA THR A 534 29.99 33.44 -41.92
C THR A 534 28.72 33.56 -41.07
N MET A 535 27.91 34.60 -41.27
CA MET A 535 26.72 34.84 -40.44
C MET A 535 25.53 33.94 -40.79
N MET A 536 25.20 33.80 -42.07
CA MET A 536 24.03 33.03 -42.54
C MET A 536 24.40 31.67 -43.13
N GLY A 537 25.53 31.59 -43.85
CA GLY A 537 25.92 30.39 -44.60
C GLY A 537 25.25 30.30 -45.97
N LYS A 538 25.18 29.09 -46.54
CA LYS A 538 24.36 28.83 -47.74
C LYS A 538 23.01 28.22 -47.35
N PRO A 539 21.87 28.86 -47.71
CA PRO A 539 20.55 28.28 -47.51
C PRO A 539 20.42 26.89 -48.15
N GLY A 540 19.66 26.00 -47.52
CA GLY A 540 19.36 24.65 -48.05
C GLY A 540 20.45 23.59 -47.88
N LEU A 541 21.68 23.95 -47.49
CA LEU A 541 22.78 22.99 -47.25
C LEU A 541 23.08 22.87 -45.75
N PHE A 542 22.82 21.69 -45.17
CA PHE A 542 22.92 21.45 -43.72
C PHE A 542 24.31 21.79 -43.16
N ASP A 543 25.38 21.29 -43.80
CA ASP A 543 26.76 21.51 -43.33
C ASP A 543 27.25 22.95 -43.53
N GLN A 544 26.62 23.72 -44.44
CA GLN A 544 27.05 25.08 -44.79
C GLN A 544 26.28 26.18 -44.03
N LYS A 545 25.42 25.83 -43.06
CA LYS A 545 24.80 26.75 -42.10
C LYS A 545 25.84 27.65 -41.42
N GLY A 546 25.58 28.95 -41.38
CA GLY A 546 26.43 29.94 -40.69
C GLY A 546 26.14 30.05 -39.19
N LEU A 547 26.70 31.09 -38.57
CA LEU A 547 26.60 31.31 -37.12
C LEU A 547 25.17 31.50 -36.62
N ILE A 548 24.29 32.22 -37.34
CA ILE A 548 22.91 32.49 -36.91
C ILE A 548 22.10 31.19 -36.76
N PRO A 549 21.93 30.34 -37.80
CA PRO A 549 21.18 29.10 -37.66
C PRO A 549 21.79 28.15 -36.62
N ARG A 550 23.13 28.00 -36.56
CA ARG A 550 23.79 27.13 -35.57
C ARG A 550 23.61 27.62 -34.13
N SER A 551 23.69 28.94 -33.89
CA SER A 551 23.43 29.54 -32.57
C SER A 551 22.01 29.25 -32.09
N LEU A 552 21.04 29.25 -33.00
CA LEU A 552 19.64 28.96 -32.68
C LEU A 552 19.41 27.49 -32.37
N GLU A 553 20.05 26.59 -33.13
CA GLU A 553 20.02 25.15 -32.86
C GLU A 553 20.57 24.85 -31.46
N GLN A 554 21.76 25.36 -31.11
CA GLN A 554 22.32 25.25 -29.76
C GLN A 554 21.39 25.84 -28.68
N VAL A 555 20.77 27.00 -28.94
CA VAL A 555 19.85 27.66 -27.99
C VAL A 555 18.61 26.81 -27.70
N PHE A 556 17.98 26.24 -28.72
CA PHE A 556 16.80 25.40 -28.54
C PHE A 556 17.11 24.02 -27.95
N GLU A 557 18.27 23.45 -28.27
CA GLU A 557 18.79 22.22 -27.67
C GLU A 557 19.08 22.42 -26.17
N THR A 558 19.86 23.45 -25.83
CA THR A 558 20.18 23.77 -24.42
C THR A 558 18.93 24.10 -23.60
N ARG A 559 17.94 24.78 -24.21
CA ARG A 559 16.62 25.00 -23.60
C ARG A 559 15.95 23.68 -23.22
N GLN A 560 16.00 22.68 -24.09
CA GLN A 560 15.37 21.37 -23.84
C GLN A 560 16.07 20.62 -22.70
N THR A 561 17.40 20.64 -22.65
CA THR A 561 18.17 20.06 -21.54
C THR A 561 17.88 20.74 -20.20
N LEU A 562 17.89 22.08 -20.16
CA LEU A 562 17.63 22.84 -18.94
C LEU A 562 16.15 22.79 -18.47
N GLN A 563 15.22 22.37 -19.34
CA GLN A 563 13.81 22.20 -18.97
C GLN A 563 13.63 21.09 -17.92
N ALA A 564 14.43 20.03 -17.96
CA ALA A 564 14.44 18.99 -16.92
C ALA A 564 14.92 19.52 -15.55
N GLN A 565 15.78 20.55 -15.56
CA GLN A 565 16.27 21.26 -14.36
C GLN A 565 15.34 22.40 -13.90
N GLY A 566 14.10 22.47 -14.41
CA GLY A 566 13.10 23.47 -14.01
C GLY A 566 13.20 24.84 -14.67
N TRP A 567 14.09 25.03 -15.66
CA TRP A 567 14.15 26.29 -16.43
C TRP A 567 13.08 26.35 -17.53
N LYS A 568 12.31 27.43 -17.53
CA LYS A 568 11.40 27.83 -18.62
C LYS A 568 12.01 29.04 -19.32
N TYR A 569 12.16 28.95 -20.65
CA TYR A 569 12.68 30.06 -21.45
C TYR A 569 11.66 30.56 -22.47
N GLU A 570 11.53 31.87 -22.54
CA GLU A 570 10.83 32.60 -23.60
C GLU A 570 11.86 33.29 -24.50
N MET A 571 11.60 33.29 -25.81
CA MET A 571 12.56 33.75 -26.82
C MET A 571 11.87 34.63 -27.84
N GLN A 572 12.48 35.78 -28.13
CA GLN A 572 11.94 36.75 -29.07
C GLN A 572 12.98 37.15 -30.09
N VAL A 573 12.60 37.19 -31.37
CA VAL A 573 13.48 37.56 -32.49
C VAL A 573 13.00 38.85 -33.12
N SER A 574 13.96 39.71 -33.46
CA SER A 574 13.76 40.87 -34.33
C SER A 574 14.88 40.94 -35.36
N MET A 575 14.55 41.29 -36.61
CA MET A 575 15.54 41.50 -37.68
C MET A 575 15.32 42.84 -38.35
N LEU A 576 16.38 43.62 -38.50
CA LEU A 576 16.35 44.92 -39.18
C LEU A 576 17.53 45.08 -40.14
N GLU A 577 17.37 45.97 -41.12
CA GLU A 577 18.50 46.51 -41.88
C GLU A 577 18.70 48.01 -41.59
N ILE A 578 19.97 48.43 -41.52
CA ILE A 578 20.38 49.83 -41.54
C ILE A 578 20.96 50.12 -42.92
N TYR A 579 20.24 50.93 -43.70
CA TYR A 579 20.63 51.36 -45.04
C TYR A 579 20.52 52.88 -45.12
N ASN A 580 21.58 53.56 -45.56
CA ASN A 580 21.62 55.03 -45.67
C ASN A 580 21.12 55.76 -44.39
N GLU A 581 21.65 55.38 -43.21
CA GLU A 581 21.24 55.88 -41.88
C GLU A 581 19.71 55.78 -41.60
N THR A 582 19.01 54.90 -42.30
CA THR A 582 17.58 54.60 -42.13
C THR A 582 17.43 53.16 -41.66
N ILE A 583 16.55 52.93 -40.68
CA ILE A 583 16.22 51.58 -40.20
C ILE A 583 14.99 51.10 -40.97
N ARG A 584 15.04 49.85 -41.44
CA ARG A 584 13.90 49.15 -42.04
C ARG A 584 13.71 47.81 -41.32
N ASP A 585 12.47 47.55 -40.94
CA ASP A 585 12.03 46.29 -40.36
C ASP A 585 11.96 45.21 -41.45
N LEU A 586 12.64 44.08 -41.26
CA LEU A 586 12.67 42.95 -42.20
C LEU A 586 11.61 41.89 -41.89
N LEU A 587 10.96 41.95 -40.72
CA LEU A 587 9.92 41.02 -40.29
C LEU A 587 8.51 41.62 -40.40
N ALA A 588 8.37 42.92 -40.65
CA ALA A 588 7.09 43.58 -40.89
C ALA A 588 6.21 42.79 -41.88
N PRO A 589 4.90 42.59 -41.59
CA PRO A 589 4.01 41.84 -42.46
C PRO A 589 3.76 42.59 -43.77
N ASN A 590 4.08 41.94 -44.90
CA ASN A 590 3.74 42.46 -46.23
C ASN A 590 2.21 42.53 -46.38
N ARG A 591 1.64 43.74 -46.40
CA ARG A 591 0.23 43.95 -46.78
C ARG A 591 0.06 43.79 -48.29
N THR A 592 -0.15 42.56 -48.75
CA THR A 592 -0.55 42.27 -50.13
C THR A 592 -2.07 42.44 -50.28
N GLY A 593 -2.51 43.66 -50.60
CA GLY A 593 -3.93 43.99 -50.80
C GLY A 593 -4.11 45.34 -51.50
N PHE A 594 -5.24 45.52 -52.19
CA PHE A 594 -5.48 46.64 -53.11
C PHE A 594 -5.58 48.04 -52.46
N ASP A 595 -5.60 48.16 -51.13
CA ASP A 595 -5.56 49.43 -50.39
C ASP A 595 -4.13 49.91 -50.10
N ALA A 596 -3.28 49.96 -51.12
CA ALA A 596 -1.91 50.48 -51.03
C ALA A 596 -1.87 52.03 -50.98
N ARG A 597 -2.57 52.62 -50.00
CA ARG A 597 -2.30 54.00 -49.58
C ARG A 597 -0.95 54.03 -48.81
N PRO A 598 -0.10 55.05 -48.97
CA PRO A 598 1.24 55.05 -48.40
C PRO A 598 1.25 55.37 -46.88
N GLU A 599 0.73 54.45 -46.05
CA GLU A 599 0.80 54.50 -44.58
C GLU A 599 2.16 54.08 -44.00
N ASN A 600 3.17 53.82 -44.83
CA ASN A 600 4.58 53.78 -44.39
C ASN A 600 5.07 55.15 -43.86
N SER A 601 4.22 56.18 -43.89
CA SER A 601 4.42 57.52 -43.32
C SER A 601 4.23 57.61 -41.80
N GLY A 602 3.68 56.59 -41.14
CA GLY A 602 3.34 56.63 -39.70
C GLY A 602 4.32 55.94 -38.74
N LYS A 603 5.12 54.95 -39.19
CA LYS A 603 6.05 54.20 -38.32
C LYS A 603 7.39 54.91 -38.20
N HIS A 604 7.87 55.11 -36.97
CA HIS A 604 9.11 55.83 -36.70
C HIS A 604 10.07 54.96 -35.87
N TYR A 605 10.99 54.29 -36.56
CA TYR A 605 12.03 53.43 -35.97
C TYR A 605 13.11 54.25 -35.22
N ALA A 606 12.82 54.65 -33.99
CA ALA A 606 13.75 55.32 -33.08
C ALA A 606 14.45 54.31 -32.17
N ILE A 607 15.79 54.41 -32.10
CA ILE A 607 16.60 53.69 -31.13
C ILE A 607 16.41 54.35 -29.76
N LYS A 608 16.13 53.54 -28.74
CA LYS A 608 16.04 53.91 -27.32
C LYS A 608 16.85 52.92 -26.49
N HIS A 609 17.41 53.37 -25.37
CA HIS A 609 18.04 52.49 -24.38
C HIS A 609 17.26 52.60 -23.07
N ASP A 610 17.01 51.46 -22.42
CA ASP A 610 16.37 51.43 -21.10
C ASP A 610 17.40 51.64 -19.97
N ALA A 611 16.91 51.76 -18.72
CA ALA A 611 17.76 51.92 -17.54
C ALA A 611 18.62 50.68 -17.21
N HIS A 612 18.29 49.53 -17.80
CA HIS A 612 19.07 48.29 -17.73
C HIS A 612 20.07 48.19 -18.90
N GLY A 613 20.20 49.22 -19.73
CA GLY A 613 21.08 49.26 -20.89
C GLY A 613 20.70 48.26 -21.98
N ASN A 614 19.43 47.88 -22.13
CA ASN A 614 18.97 47.15 -23.31
C ASN A 614 18.60 48.15 -24.41
N THR A 615 18.96 47.85 -25.67
CA THR A 615 18.48 48.61 -26.82
C THR A 615 17.08 48.14 -27.24
N HIS A 616 16.20 49.09 -27.52
CA HIS A 616 14.89 48.89 -28.14
C HIS A 616 14.75 49.81 -29.36
N VAL A 617 14.04 49.36 -30.40
CA VAL A 617 13.70 50.19 -31.56
C VAL A 617 12.18 50.30 -31.62
N SER A 618 11.62 51.52 -31.57
CA SER A 618 10.16 51.69 -31.66
C SER A 618 9.60 51.16 -32.97
N ASP A 619 8.36 50.66 -32.93
CA ASP A 619 7.59 50.12 -34.06
C ASP A 619 8.19 48.91 -34.79
N LEU A 620 9.33 48.38 -34.32
CA LEU A 620 9.99 47.19 -34.86
C LEU A 620 9.20 45.93 -34.52
N THR A 621 8.97 45.08 -35.51
CA THR A 621 8.31 43.78 -35.34
C THR A 621 9.20 42.85 -34.51
N ILE A 622 8.69 42.46 -33.35
CA ILE A 622 9.26 41.44 -32.46
C ILE A 622 8.37 40.20 -32.61
N VAL A 623 8.97 39.02 -32.78
CA VAL A 623 8.27 37.75 -32.98
C VAL A 623 8.71 36.76 -31.91
N ASP A 624 7.77 36.21 -31.15
CA ASP A 624 8.03 35.11 -30.21
C ASP A 624 8.33 33.83 -31.01
N VAL A 625 9.34 33.07 -30.58
CA VAL A 625 9.81 31.87 -31.32
C VAL A 625 9.96 30.67 -30.39
N ARG A 626 9.48 29.52 -30.83
CA ARG A 626 9.43 28.27 -30.05
C ARG A 626 10.28 27.14 -30.63
N SER A 627 10.74 27.27 -31.87
CA SER A 627 11.58 26.28 -32.54
C SER A 627 12.59 26.89 -33.52
N SER A 628 13.70 26.18 -33.78
CA SER A 628 14.70 26.55 -34.79
C SER A 628 14.10 26.64 -36.21
N LYS A 629 13.04 25.89 -36.49
CA LYS A 629 12.30 25.90 -37.76
C LYS A 629 11.58 27.22 -37.98
N GLU A 630 10.89 27.76 -36.97
CA GLU A 630 10.26 29.08 -37.04
C GLU A 630 11.29 30.17 -37.36
N VAL A 631 12.44 30.17 -36.69
CA VAL A 631 13.48 31.19 -36.93
C VAL A 631 14.13 31.03 -38.30
N SER A 632 14.30 29.79 -38.79
CA SER A 632 14.75 29.53 -40.17
C SER A 632 13.79 30.14 -41.20
N TYR A 633 12.48 29.95 -41.01
CA TYR A 633 11.45 30.60 -41.83
C TYR A 633 11.50 32.14 -41.74
N LEU A 634 11.72 32.72 -40.54
CA LEU A 634 11.90 34.17 -40.39
C LEU A 634 13.16 34.68 -41.12
N LEU A 635 14.25 33.90 -41.15
CA LEU A 635 15.49 34.25 -41.87
C LEU A 635 15.28 34.22 -43.39
N GLU A 636 14.55 33.24 -43.91
CA GLU A 636 14.15 33.19 -45.32
C GLU A 636 13.25 34.38 -45.68
N ARG A 637 12.26 34.71 -44.84
CA ARG A 637 11.38 35.87 -45.03
C ARG A 637 12.14 37.19 -45.00
N ALA A 638 13.10 37.34 -44.10
CA ALA A 638 13.98 38.50 -44.05
C ALA A 638 14.87 38.58 -45.31
N ALA A 639 15.43 37.47 -45.77
CA ALA A 639 16.21 37.42 -47.02
C ALA A 639 15.37 37.80 -48.26
N GLN A 640 14.10 37.39 -48.31
CA GLN A 640 13.15 37.82 -49.35
C GLN A 640 12.83 39.33 -49.23
N SER A 641 12.60 39.86 -48.02
CA SER A 641 12.38 41.30 -47.81
C SER A 641 13.57 42.17 -48.24
N ARG A 642 14.80 41.66 -48.05
CA ARG A 642 16.04 42.25 -48.59
C ARG A 642 16.13 42.12 -50.12
N SER A 643 15.69 41.01 -50.71
CA SER A 643 15.77 40.79 -52.16
C SER A 643 14.75 41.61 -52.96
N VAL A 644 13.55 41.86 -52.42
CA VAL A 644 12.52 42.71 -53.05
C VAL A 644 12.97 44.17 -53.20
N GLY A 645 14.01 44.61 -52.47
CA GLY A 645 14.67 45.89 -52.68
C GLY A 645 15.55 45.97 -53.95
N LYS A 646 15.91 44.83 -54.56
CA LYS A 646 16.77 44.78 -55.77
C LYS A 646 16.06 45.38 -56.99
N THR A 647 16.27 46.67 -57.21
CA THR A 647 16.36 47.20 -58.57
C THR A 647 17.69 46.74 -59.20
N GLN A 648 17.73 46.56 -60.52
CA GLN A 648 18.87 45.96 -61.25
C GLN A 648 20.24 46.67 -61.06
N MET A 649 20.29 47.85 -60.44
CA MET A 649 21.54 48.58 -60.15
C MET A 649 22.19 48.26 -58.80
N ASN A 650 21.49 47.61 -57.86
CA ASN A 650 21.95 47.47 -56.47
C ASN A 650 22.06 46.01 -56.01
N GLU A 651 23.30 45.58 -55.74
CA GLU A 651 23.59 44.40 -54.91
C GLU A 651 23.35 44.77 -53.43
N GLN A 652 22.08 44.92 -53.04
CA GLN A 652 21.70 45.60 -51.79
C GLN A 652 22.29 44.96 -50.51
N SER A 653 22.57 43.66 -50.51
CA SER A 653 23.14 42.96 -49.35
C SER A 653 24.53 43.44 -48.94
N SER A 654 25.36 43.94 -49.86
CA SER A 654 26.69 44.49 -49.55
C SER A 654 26.64 45.91 -48.99
N ARG A 655 25.50 46.60 -49.10
CA ARG A 655 25.36 48.04 -48.84
C ARG A 655 24.48 48.39 -47.63
N SER A 656 23.96 47.39 -46.94
CA SER A 656 23.14 47.51 -45.74
C SER A 656 23.77 46.74 -44.59
N HIS A 657 23.74 47.26 -43.36
CA HIS A 657 24.03 46.42 -42.18
C HIS A 657 22.78 45.62 -41.82
N PHE A 658 22.90 44.30 -41.74
CA PHE A 658 21.85 43.42 -41.26
C PHE A 658 22.08 43.09 -39.79
N VAL A 659 21.04 43.29 -38.96
CA VAL A 659 21.10 43.00 -37.52
C VAL A 659 20.01 41.98 -37.19
N PHE A 660 20.46 40.80 -36.74
CA PHE A 660 19.62 39.81 -36.08
C PHE A 660 19.79 39.97 -34.56
N THR A 661 18.68 40.10 -33.83
CA THR A 661 18.66 40.13 -32.36
C THR A 661 17.75 39.04 -31.85
N LEU A 662 18.29 38.19 -30.99
CA LEU A 662 17.56 37.22 -30.17
C LEU A 662 17.57 37.69 -28.71
N ARG A 663 16.39 37.91 -28.14
CA ARG A 663 16.19 38.12 -26.69
C ARG A 663 15.84 36.78 -26.06
N ILE A 664 16.47 36.50 -24.92
CA ILE A 664 16.28 35.26 -24.16
C ILE A 664 15.86 35.67 -22.75
N MET A 665 14.68 35.24 -22.30
CA MET A 665 14.23 35.37 -20.92
C MET A 665 14.14 33.97 -20.33
N GLY A 666 14.77 33.73 -19.18
CA GLY A 666 14.75 32.44 -18.50
C GLY A 666 14.29 32.58 -17.06
N ILE A 667 13.36 31.72 -16.63
CA ILE A 667 12.84 31.67 -15.27
C ILE A 667 13.01 30.24 -14.76
N ASN A 668 13.54 30.07 -13.56
CA ASN A 668 13.62 28.79 -12.87
C ASN A 668 12.72 28.83 -11.63
N GLU A 669 11.61 28.10 -11.67
CA GLU A 669 10.55 28.18 -10.64
C GLU A 669 10.97 27.56 -9.30
N SER A 670 11.85 26.55 -9.29
CA SER A 670 12.31 25.91 -8.06
C SER A 670 13.37 26.72 -7.31
N THR A 671 14.02 27.70 -7.95
CA THR A 671 15.06 28.55 -7.35
C THR A 671 14.75 30.05 -7.37
N ASP A 672 13.57 30.44 -7.87
CA ASP A 672 13.14 31.83 -8.13
C ASP A 672 14.19 32.69 -8.88
N GLN A 673 14.98 32.05 -9.75
CA GLN A 673 16.00 32.73 -10.54
C GLN A 673 15.46 33.21 -11.87
N GLN A 674 15.71 34.47 -12.19
CA GLN A 674 15.41 35.07 -13.49
C GLN A 674 16.70 35.54 -14.18
N VAL A 675 16.83 35.23 -15.47
CA VAL A 675 17.92 35.66 -16.35
C VAL A 675 17.38 36.35 -17.59
N GLN A 676 18.05 37.41 -18.03
CA GLN A 676 17.77 38.10 -19.29
C GLN A 676 19.03 38.20 -20.12
N GLY A 677 19.03 37.53 -21.28
CA GLY A 677 20.11 37.50 -22.25
C GLY A 677 19.74 38.17 -23.56
N VAL A 678 20.75 38.68 -24.27
CA VAL A 678 20.58 39.25 -25.61
C VAL A 678 21.73 38.79 -26.50
N LEU A 679 21.43 38.16 -27.62
CA LEU A 679 22.39 37.75 -28.64
C LEU A 679 22.16 38.57 -29.91
N ASN A 680 23.11 39.45 -30.23
CA ASN A 680 23.13 40.24 -31.47
C ASN A 680 24.12 39.63 -32.45
N LEU A 681 23.64 39.28 -33.65
CA LEU A 681 24.41 38.70 -34.74
C LEU A 681 24.29 39.61 -35.97
N ILE A 682 25.40 40.23 -36.39
CA ILE A 682 25.38 41.37 -37.31
C ILE A 682 26.25 41.10 -38.54
N ASP A 683 25.68 41.20 -39.73
CA ASP A 683 26.39 41.19 -41.00
C ASP A 683 26.53 42.63 -41.49
N LEU A 684 27.71 43.23 -41.33
CA LEU A 684 27.94 44.64 -41.69
C LEU A 684 28.02 44.81 -43.21
N ALA A 685 27.80 46.04 -43.67
CA ALA A 685 28.07 46.42 -45.05
C ALA A 685 29.57 46.29 -45.42
N GLY A 686 29.87 46.33 -46.72
CA GLY A 686 31.22 46.33 -47.27
C GLY A 686 32.08 47.49 -46.75
N SER A 687 33.32 47.18 -46.36
CA SER A 687 34.29 48.16 -45.88
C SER A 687 35.17 48.80 -46.97
N GLU A 688 34.88 48.52 -48.24
CA GLU A 688 35.65 49.02 -49.38
C GLU A 688 35.58 50.54 -49.56
N ARG A 689 36.71 51.13 -49.95
CA ARG A 689 36.84 52.59 -50.08
C ARG A 689 36.13 53.13 -51.31
N LEU A 690 35.48 54.28 -51.12
CA LEU A 690 34.89 55.14 -52.16
C LEU A 690 35.74 55.28 -53.43
N SER A 691 37.06 55.43 -53.29
CA SER A 691 38.00 55.63 -54.41
C SER A 691 38.07 54.49 -55.42
N LYS A 692 37.68 53.25 -55.05
CA LYS A 692 37.58 52.12 -55.99
C LYS A 692 36.18 51.96 -56.61
N SER A 693 35.16 52.64 -56.09
CA SER A 693 33.76 52.36 -56.42
C SER A 693 33.26 52.97 -57.73
N GLY A 694 33.94 54.00 -58.26
CA GLY A 694 33.50 54.78 -59.42
C GLY A 694 32.14 55.48 -59.24
N ALA A 695 31.60 55.56 -58.02
CA ALA A 695 30.23 55.97 -57.78
C ALA A 695 29.99 57.47 -57.98
N THR A 696 28.89 57.81 -58.67
CA THR A 696 28.42 59.18 -58.90
C THR A 696 26.96 59.35 -58.45
N GLY A 697 26.48 60.60 -58.32
CA GLY A 697 25.08 60.89 -57.97
C GLY A 697 24.67 60.32 -56.61
N ASP A 698 23.47 59.74 -56.53
CA ASP A 698 22.95 59.18 -55.27
C ASP A 698 23.72 57.94 -54.79
N ARG A 699 24.37 57.19 -55.70
CA ARG A 699 25.27 56.08 -55.36
C ARG A 699 26.52 56.56 -54.61
N LEU A 700 26.96 57.80 -54.84
CA LEU A 700 28.01 58.44 -54.05
C LEU A 700 27.54 58.74 -52.62
N LYS A 701 26.32 59.30 -52.46
CA LYS A 701 25.72 59.57 -51.14
C LYS A 701 25.51 58.28 -50.33
N GLU A 702 25.00 57.24 -50.98
CA GLU A 702 24.86 55.90 -50.42
C GLU A 702 26.20 55.35 -49.92
N THR A 703 27.23 55.39 -50.77
CA THR A 703 28.58 54.88 -50.44
C THR A 703 29.26 55.72 -49.35
N GLN A 704 28.97 57.03 -49.28
CA GLN A 704 29.37 57.90 -48.17
C GLN A 704 28.66 57.52 -46.86
N ALA A 705 27.36 57.24 -46.87
CA ALA A 705 26.60 56.84 -45.67
C ALA A 705 27.08 55.49 -45.11
N ILE A 706 27.36 54.51 -45.97
CA ILE A 706 27.97 53.22 -45.59
C ILE A 706 29.32 53.46 -44.91
N ASN A 707 30.22 54.19 -45.56
CA ASN A 707 31.53 54.47 -44.99
C ASN A 707 31.45 55.31 -43.70
N LYS A 708 30.49 56.24 -43.59
CA LYS A 708 30.24 57.02 -42.36
C LYS A 708 29.92 56.11 -41.18
N SER A 709 29.03 55.13 -41.36
CA SER A 709 28.64 54.21 -40.29
C SER A 709 29.79 53.32 -39.80
N LEU A 710 30.63 52.80 -40.72
CA LEU A 710 31.83 52.01 -40.38
C LEU A 710 32.96 52.86 -39.79
N SER A 711 33.13 54.09 -40.25
CA SER A 711 34.09 55.05 -39.65
C SER A 711 33.64 55.42 -38.24
N SER A 712 32.35 55.71 -38.03
CA SER A 712 31.80 55.98 -36.70
C SER A 712 32.00 54.80 -35.74
N LEU A 713 31.83 53.56 -36.23
CA LEU A 713 32.12 52.34 -35.44
C LEU A 713 33.59 52.26 -35.04
N SER A 714 34.49 52.64 -35.95
CA SER A 714 35.93 52.72 -35.67
C SER A 714 36.23 53.78 -34.60
N ASP A 715 35.67 54.98 -34.74
CA ASP A 715 35.87 56.09 -33.81
C ASP A 715 35.37 55.74 -32.40
N VAL A 716 34.19 55.10 -32.30
CA VAL A 716 33.63 54.61 -31.03
C VAL A 716 34.56 53.60 -30.36
N ILE A 717 35.02 52.58 -31.09
CA ILE A 717 35.91 51.56 -30.51
C ILE A 717 37.25 52.18 -30.09
N PHE A 718 37.79 53.15 -30.85
CA PHE A 718 39.05 53.81 -30.48
C PHE A 718 38.92 54.78 -29.29
N ALA A 719 37.80 55.50 -29.17
CA ALA A 719 37.50 56.31 -27.99
C ALA A 719 37.40 55.43 -26.73
N LEU A 720 36.73 54.28 -26.83
CA LEU A 720 36.67 53.27 -25.76
C LEU A 720 38.04 52.70 -25.38
N ALA A 721 38.86 52.34 -26.38
CA ALA A 721 40.20 51.80 -26.17
C ALA A 721 41.11 52.75 -25.38
N LYS A 722 41.02 54.06 -25.69
CA LYS A 722 41.74 55.13 -25.01
C LYS A 722 41.10 55.55 -23.68
N LYS A 723 39.89 55.07 -23.37
CA LYS A 723 39.08 55.47 -22.21
C LYS A 723 38.77 56.98 -22.22
N GLU A 724 38.45 57.52 -23.40
CA GLU A 724 37.98 58.90 -23.57
C GLU A 724 36.62 59.09 -22.85
N GLU A 725 36.43 60.23 -22.19
CA GLU A 725 35.22 60.53 -21.39
C GLU A 725 33.95 60.60 -22.25
N HIS A 726 34.06 61.12 -23.47
CA HIS A 726 32.97 61.20 -24.43
C HIS A 726 33.18 60.23 -25.59
N VAL A 727 32.37 59.17 -25.64
CA VAL A 727 32.35 58.19 -26.74
C VAL A 727 31.24 58.55 -27.74
N PRO A 728 31.54 58.75 -29.04
CA PRO A 728 30.62 59.36 -30.01
C PRO A 728 29.57 58.38 -30.60
N TYR A 729 28.89 57.60 -29.75
CA TYR A 729 27.90 56.59 -30.17
C TYR A 729 26.80 57.10 -31.10
N ARG A 730 26.41 58.38 -30.98
CA ARG A 730 25.33 58.99 -31.77
C ARG A 730 25.72 59.38 -33.20
N ASN A 731 26.98 59.22 -33.62
CA ASN A 731 27.44 59.63 -34.97
C ASN A 731 26.79 58.81 -36.12
N SER A 732 26.37 57.58 -35.84
CA SER A 732 25.60 56.70 -36.73
C SER A 732 24.52 55.93 -35.95
N LYS A 733 23.42 55.56 -36.61
CA LYS A 733 22.43 54.65 -36.04
C LYS A 733 23.02 53.27 -35.73
N LEU A 734 24.02 52.82 -36.47
CA LEU A 734 24.71 51.55 -36.18
C LEU A 734 25.39 51.62 -34.80
N THR A 735 26.23 52.63 -34.58
CA THR A 735 26.95 52.80 -33.30
C THR A 735 26.02 53.08 -32.14
N TYR A 736 24.90 53.76 -32.38
CA TYR A 736 23.91 54.01 -31.35
C TYR A 736 23.15 52.73 -30.98
N LEU A 737 22.71 51.94 -31.97
CA LEU A 737 22.07 50.64 -31.73
C LEU A 737 22.97 49.70 -30.90
N LEU A 738 24.26 49.67 -31.25
CA LEU A 738 25.29 48.84 -30.63
C LEU A 738 25.92 49.45 -29.37
N GLN A 739 25.46 50.62 -28.90
CA GLN A 739 26.06 51.29 -27.73
C GLN A 739 26.20 50.35 -26.50
N PRO A 740 25.16 49.58 -26.08
CA PRO A 740 25.28 48.65 -24.95
C PRO A 740 25.97 47.32 -25.29
N CYS A 741 26.44 47.16 -26.53
CA CYS A 741 27.19 46.02 -27.03
C CYS A 741 28.66 46.35 -27.32
N LEU A 742 29.06 47.61 -27.15
CA LEU A 742 30.43 48.08 -27.36
C LEU A 742 31.07 48.59 -26.07
N GLY A 743 30.34 48.67 -24.95
CA GLY A 743 30.88 49.12 -23.66
C GLY A 743 30.40 48.29 -22.48
N GLY A 744 31.26 48.17 -21.45
CA GLY A 744 30.91 47.67 -20.11
C GLY A 744 30.41 46.22 -20.07
N ASP A 745 29.09 46.05 -20.14
CA ASP A 745 28.37 44.84 -19.70
C ASP A 745 28.13 43.79 -20.79
N SER A 746 28.85 43.85 -21.91
CA SER A 746 28.67 42.96 -23.06
C SER A 746 29.93 42.19 -23.45
N LYS A 747 29.74 40.93 -23.87
CA LYS A 747 30.80 40.11 -24.49
C LYS A 747 30.73 40.25 -26.01
N THR A 748 31.81 40.75 -26.62
CA THR A 748 31.79 41.20 -28.01
C THR A 748 32.88 40.54 -28.84
N LEU A 749 32.53 40.13 -30.05
CA LEU A 749 33.43 39.48 -30.99
C LEU A 749 33.30 40.11 -32.38
N MET A 750 34.43 40.52 -32.92
CA MET A 750 34.58 40.92 -34.31
C MET A 750 35.12 39.75 -35.13
N PHE A 751 34.41 39.36 -36.19
CA PHE A 751 35.00 38.64 -37.31
C PHE A 751 35.57 39.63 -38.32
N VAL A 752 36.86 39.48 -38.68
CA VAL A 752 37.44 40.12 -39.86
C VAL A 752 37.54 39.10 -40.98
N ASN A 753 36.69 39.26 -42.00
CA ASN A 753 36.62 38.40 -43.17
C ASN A 753 37.54 38.92 -44.27
N VAL A 754 38.46 38.07 -44.73
CA VAL A 754 39.56 38.42 -45.64
C VAL A 754 39.49 37.59 -46.91
N SER A 755 39.69 38.24 -48.06
CA SER A 755 39.83 37.57 -49.35
C SER A 755 41.31 37.22 -49.62
N PRO A 756 41.63 36.00 -50.09
CA PRO A 756 42.99 35.62 -50.50
C PRO A 756 43.38 36.13 -51.89
N ASP A 757 42.42 36.65 -52.66
CA ASP A 757 42.60 37.11 -54.04
C ASP A 757 43.56 38.33 -54.14
N PRO A 758 44.54 38.31 -55.08
CA PRO A 758 45.46 39.41 -55.35
C PRO A 758 44.80 40.78 -55.61
N SER A 759 43.61 40.84 -56.21
CA SER A 759 42.90 42.11 -56.47
C SER A 759 42.44 42.80 -55.16
N SER A 760 42.16 41.98 -54.15
CA SER A 760 41.55 42.36 -52.87
C SER A 760 42.57 42.87 -51.83
N VAL A 761 43.87 42.69 -52.07
CA VAL A 761 44.97 42.87 -51.08
C VAL A 761 44.96 44.21 -50.36
N GLY A 762 44.68 45.31 -51.07
CA GLY A 762 44.63 46.65 -50.46
C GLY A 762 43.48 46.82 -49.44
N GLU A 763 42.33 46.18 -49.68
CA GLU A 763 41.18 46.23 -48.78
C GLU A 763 41.30 45.18 -47.65
N SER A 764 41.87 44.01 -47.95
CA SER A 764 42.33 43.03 -46.95
C SER A 764 43.31 43.67 -45.95
N LEU A 765 44.28 44.44 -46.43
CA LEU A 765 45.22 45.19 -45.58
C LEU A 765 44.51 46.25 -44.70
N CYS A 766 43.54 46.98 -45.25
CA CYS A 766 42.74 47.93 -44.47
C CYS A 766 41.94 47.22 -43.36
N SER A 767 41.34 46.08 -43.69
CA SER A 767 40.54 45.28 -42.77
C SER A 767 41.38 44.71 -41.63
N LEU A 768 42.54 44.12 -41.95
CA LEU A 768 43.49 43.60 -40.97
C LEU A 768 44.05 44.70 -40.04
N ARG A 769 44.38 45.88 -40.59
CA ARG A 769 44.82 47.03 -39.78
C ARG A 769 43.75 47.56 -38.83
N PHE A 770 42.48 47.58 -39.27
CA PHE A 770 41.37 47.95 -38.39
C PHE A 770 41.20 46.91 -37.27
N ALA A 771 41.07 45.64 -37.65
CA ALA A 771 40.90 44.53 -36.72
C ALA A 771 42.04 44.45 -35.69
N ALA A 772 43.29 44.69 -36.08
CA ALA A 772 44.44 44.65 -35.17
C ALA A 772 44.39 45.76 -34.10
N ARG A 773 43.76 46.91 -34.40
CA ARG A 773 43.50 47.96 -33.40
C ARG A 773 42.36 47.57 -32.47
N VAL A 774 41.28 46.98 -32.99
CA VAL A 774 40.17 46.45 -32.19
C VAL A 774 40.67 45.39 -31.21
N ASN A 775 41.59 44.53 -31.64
CA ASN A 775 42.21 43.48 -30.82
C ASN A 775 43.06 44.01 -29.65
N ALA A 776 43.50 45.28 -29.71
CA ALA A 776 44.27 45.93 -28.64
C ALA A 776 43.40 46.65 -27.59
N CYS A 777 42.06 46.52 -27.67
CA CYS A 777 41.13 47.27 -26.83
C CYS A 777 40.72 46.48 -25.57
N GLU A 778 41.18 46.89 -24.37
CA GLU A 778 40.68 46.36 -23.09
C GLU A 778 39.46 47.15 -22.57
N ILE A 779 38.26 46.55 -22.62
CA ILE A 779 37.01 47.09 -22.04
C ILE A 779 36.67 46.39 -20.71
N GLY A 780 36.07 47.13 -19.77
CA GLY A 780 35.80 46.71 -18.38
C GLY A 780 34.93 45.45 -18.19
N VAL A 781 34.86 44.97 -16.95
CA VAL A 781 34.27 43.66 -16.56
C VAL A 781 32.73 43.66 -16.74
N PRO A 782 32.14 42.65 -17.41
CA PRO A 782 30.73 42.65 -17.74
C PRO A 782 29.82 42.09 -16.62
N ARG A 783 28.74 42.80 -16.30
CA ARG A 783 27.77 42.40 -15.26
C ARG A 783 26.63 41.53 -15.82
N ARG A 784 26.31 40.46 -15.10
CA ARG A 784 25.13 39.62 -15.33
C ARG A 784 23.86 40.35 -14.89
N GLN A 785 22.76 40.22 -15.65
CA GLN A 785 21.45 40.69 -15.22
C GLN A 785 20.71 39.59 -14.47
N THR A 786 20.52 39.78 -13.16
CA THR A 786 19.73 38.90 -12.28
C THR A 786 18.79 39.73 -11.44
N ASN A 787 17.48 39.61 -11.69
CA ASN A 787 16.45 40.14 -10.80
C ASN A 787 16.18 39.09 -9.72
N ASN A 788 16.89 39.18 -8.59
CA ASN A 788 16.43 38.50 -7.39
C ASN A 788 15.26 39.31 -6.84
N LEU A 789 14.03 38.78 -6.89
CA LEU A 789 12.97 39.34 -6.06
C LEU A 789 13.43 39.18 -4.60
N ARG A 790 13.52 40.30 -3.88
CA ARG A 790 13.77 40.24 -2.44
C ARG A 790 12.54 39.60 -1.81
N SER A 791 12.69 38.39 -1.29
CA SER A 791 11.75 37.84 -0.32
C SER A 791 11.57 38.88 0.79
N SER A 792 10.35 39.37 0.96
CA SER A 792 10.01 40.21 2.10
C SER A 792 10.18 39.36 3.36
N ASP A 793 11.19 39.66 4.19
CA ASP A 793 11.49 38.93 5.43
C ASP A 793 10.24 38.83 6.31
N SER A 794 9.57 37.68 6.27
CA SER A 794 8.52 37.31 7.20
C SER A 794 9.17 36.97 8.54
N ARG A 795 9.52 38.02 9.30
CA ARG A 795 9.93 37.91 10.71
C ARG A 795 8.77 37.33 11.52
N LEU A 796 8.74 36.01 11.65
CA LEU A 796 8.00 35.32 12.69
C LEU A 796 8.64 35.67 14.03
N SER A 797 8.11 36.72 14.68
CA SER A 797 8.39 37.00 16.08
C SER A 797 7.72 35.93 16.91
N ILE A 798 8.51 35.12 17.61
CA ILE A 798 8.02 34.31 18.72
C ILE A 798 7.67 35.28 19.85
N GLY A 799 6.43 35.21 20.32
CA GLY A 799 5.88 35.96 21.45
C GLY A 799 4.68 35.20 21.99
#